data_AF-A0AAV4G2A8-F1
#
_entry.id   AF-A0AAV4G2A8-F1
#
_cell.length_a   1.000
_cell.length_b   1.000
_cell.length_c   1.000
_cell.angle_alpha   90.00
_cell.angle_beta   90.00
_cell.angle_gamma   90.00
#
_symmetry.space_group_name_H-M   'P 1'
#
loop_
_entity.id
_entity.type
_entity.pdbx_description
1 polymer ?
#
loop_
_entity_poly.entity_id
_entity_poly.type
_entity_poly.pdbx_seq_one_letter_code
_entity_poly.pdbx_strand_id
1 'polypeptide(L)'
;MAKVLSSTTNKNTKTRRETAVQGTNDSSIVSKWSTAACGYFDDSFLQHFISKQSRRAPLIHRGYYIRAKAFDKIIKNFLEVFQDSKKQIDFPELVRRKRLLIENSPELSSLIQKSDLQPSSPHIELSCTDYQLLGIDLTQLNTLEAALKMCGMHFECPTLLLSECVMTYMTRRCSTELVKWAAETFDNGVFGMYEQMHPDDAFGLFMQAHFHSIGSPLKCINAFPSLRSQKERFLNAGWTYCDAVDMNTFYYGCLDMAERQRVESLETFDEYEELNLKYSHYFILTASKVNLGKTLITNNHTLPKNDVHGEITNIVTVSRLPQIDQSVRRFGHASSLVMDRFAITSGGFGETDGRHQRLAELTITDLISLKSYHVSCSAADMQIPRMHHSSVTLSNGATILMAGRQSPFFMCNQMLEVTLQITDNGYESTKSQRVQSSSNFSSPETSSSVPQESCSVPFSSVKRHDRSEDNMNTGEGLSQSDANLEDNGHSDECHSSLTTNVRQPHLVENVISQLPKEDKEPSQCLESHNLSQTLRFKLGTLTIKVVEQSGNVPKERWRHSSVVVTHDGKEHIFLYGGKTKSGSVLQDAFMFNPMTKTWIECTCKGASPGPRHSHSLTFWQGKVILTGGLDENHEPSNCVFCLDLSTMTWDKWNLDGPLSARYSHTAHLHNNMLLLVGGVNIRAKPPGLAVISLSAHTSQEFAFPAQDKESLLMLHRHTSVMMPQATSKTAPQLVLLGGGGNCFSFGTHLNRTPVLIDVEAACSSLQALIAQ
;
A
#
# COMPACT_ATOMS: atom_id res chain seq x y z
N MET A 1 -40.65 11.23 -18.08
CA MET A 1 -41.03 10.32 -16.97
C MET A 1 -41.63 9.06 -17.55
N ALA A 2 -41.25 7.88 -17.06
CA ALA A 2 -41.97 6.63 -17.31
C ALA A 2 -41.91 5.78 -16.03
N LYS A 3 -43.07 5.52 -15.42
CA LYS A 3 -43.17 4.94 -14.07
C LYS A 3 -43.67 3.49 -14.17
N VAL A 4 -42.77 2.57 -14.49
CA VAL A 4 -43.11 1.14 -14.57
C VAL A 4 -43.48 0.62 -13.18
N LEU A 5 -44.56 -0.14 -13.12
CA LEU A 5 -45.28 -0.44 -11.88
C LEU A 5 -44.54 -1.44 -10.98
N SER A 6 -44.44 -1.12 -9.70
CA SER A 6 -43.97 -2.03 -8.67
C SER A 6 -45.05 -3.06 -8.31
N SER A 7 -45.07 -4.20 -8.99
CA SER A 7 -45.87 -5.36 -8.57
C SER A 7 -45.25 -5.99 -7.32
N THR A 8 -45.88 -5.80 -6.15
CA THR A 8 -45.40 -6.34 -4.86
C THR A 8 -45.67 -7.84 -4.72
N THR A 9 -45.05 -8.65 -5.58
CA THR A 9 -45.01 -10.11 -5.43
C THR A 9 -43.90 -10.52 -4.47
N ASN A 10 -44.19 -11.51 -3.63
CA ASN A 10 -43.30 -11.93 -2.55
C ASN A 10 -42.10 -12.72 -3.13
N LYS A 11 -41.03 -12.01 -3.51
CA LYS A 11 -39.90 -12.58 -4.27
C LYS A 11 -39.20 -13.69 -3.48
N ASN A 12 -39.18 -14.88 -4.08
CA ASN A 12 -38.60 -16.07 -3.49
C ASN A 12 -37.08 -15.89 -3.21
N THR A 13 -36.54 -16.57 -2.20
CA THR A 13 -35.18 -16.30 -1.69
C THR A 13 -34.07 -16.57 -2.71
N LYS A 14 -34.31 -17.49 -3.66
CA LYS A 14 -33.46 -17.70 -4.85
C LYS A 14 -33.39 -16.43 -5.71
N THR A 15 -34.54 -15.92 -6.15
CA THR A 15 -34.67 -14.70 -6.98
C THR A 15 -34.05 -13.46 -6.34
N ARG A 16 -34.15 -13.31 -5.01
CA ARG A 16 -33.51 -12.21 -4.27
C ARG A 16 -31.98 -12.29 -4.31
N ARG A 17 -31.38 -13.48 -4.27
CA ARG A 17 -29.92 -13.69 -4.40
C ARG A 17 -29.43 -13.47 -5.83
N GLU A 18 -30.20 -13.90 -6.82
CA GLU A 18 -29.91 -13.64 -8.24
C GLU A 18 -29.92 -12.14 -8.55
N THR A 19 -30.91 -11.41 -8.04
CA THR A 19 -30.99 -9.94 -8.14
C THR A 19 -29.76 -9.26 -7.48
N ALA A 20 -29.27 -9.79 -6.36
CA ALA A 20 -28.10 -9.25 -5.67
C ALA A 20 -26.80 -9.44 -6.50
N VAL A 21 -26.59 -10.63 -7.07
CA VAL A 21 -25.43 -10.90 -7.94
C VAL A 21 -25.47 -10.01 -9.18
N GLN A 22 -26.64 -9.82 -9.80
CA GLN A 22 -26.82 -8.86 -10.91
C GLN A 22 -26.46 -7.42 -10.51
N GLY A 23 -26.73 -7.02 -9.26
CA GLY A 23 -26.34 -5.70 -8.73
C GLY A 23 -24.82 -5.47 -8.64
N THR A 24 -23.99 -6.53 -8.66
CA THR A 24 -22.53 -6.38 -8.70
C THR A 24 -22.04 -5.78 -10.02
N ASN A 25 -22.73 -6.07 -11.14
CA ASN A 25 -22.45 -5.48 -12.46
C ASN A 25 -22.56 -3.95 -12.41
N ASP A 26 -23.67 -3.41 -11.90
CA ASP A 26 -23.90 -1.96 -11.84
C ASP A 26 -22.82 -1.22 -11.04
N SER A 27 -22.41 -1.79 -9.89
CA SER A 27 -21.31 -1.24 -9.10
C SER A 27 -19.97 -1.32 -9.85
N SER A 28 -19.78 -2.35 -10.67
CA SER A 28 -18.58 -2.57 -11.46
C SER A 28 -18.49 -1.62 -12.66
N ILE A 29 -19.57 -1.41 -13.41
CA ILE A 29 -19.61 -0.47 -14.55
C ILE A 29 -19.40 0.97 -14.08
N VAL A 30 -20.05 1.40 -12.99
CA VAL A 30 -19.82 2.74 -12.39
C VAL A 30 -18.35 2.93 -12.01
N SER A 31 -17.67 1.88 -11.56
CA SER A 31 -16.25 1.94 -11.19
C SER A 31 -15.32 1.92 -12.40
N LYS A 32 -15.65 1.16 -13.47
CA LYS A 32 -14.96 1.26 -14.78
C LYS A 32 -15.10 2.67 -15.37
N TRP A 33 -16.30 3.23 -15.41
CA TRP A 33 -16.56 4.58 -15.92
C TRP A 33 -15.75 5.65 -15.15
N SER A 34 -15.76 5.57 -13.82
CA SER A 34 -14.98 6.46 -12.94
C SER A 34 -13.48 6.45 -13.26
N THR A 35 -12.97 5.26 -13.58
CA THR A 35 -11.56 5.02 -13.91
C THR A 35 -11.21 5.62 -15.28
N ALA A 36 -12.07 5.40 -16.29
CA ALA A 36 -11.91 6.00 -17.61
C ALA A 36 -11.98 7.54 -17.56
N ALA A 37 -12.96 8.09 -16.84
CA ALA A 37 -13.13 9.53 -16.64
C ALA A 37 -11.96 10.22 -15.88
N CYS A 38 -11.04 9.45 -15.30
CA CYS A 38 -9.81 9.94 -14.68
C CYS A 38 -8.55 9.64 -15.52
N GLY A 39 -8.68 9.33 -16.82
CA GLY A 39 -7.54 9.21 -17.76
C GLY A 39 -6.72 7.92 -17.66
N TYR A 40 -7.19 6.92 -16.91
CA TYR A 40 -6.48 5.64 -16.75
C TYR A 40 -6.48 4.81 -18.05
N PHE A 41 -7.61 4.81 -18.76
CA PHE A 41 -7.80 4.23 -20.09
C PHE A 41 -8.97 4.93 -20.80
N ASP A 42 -8.95 4.97 -22.13
CA ASP A 42 -10.00 5.63 -22.92
C ASP A 42 -11.17 4.67 -23.20
N ASP A 43 -12.38 5.06 -22.81
CA ASP A 43 -13.62 4.33 -23.11
C ASP A 43 -14.80 5.34 -23.20
N SER A 44 -15.16 5.70 -24.43
CA SER A 44 -16.28 6.59 -24.75
C SER A 44 -17.66 5.93 -24.63
N PHE A 45 -17.72 4.63 -24.34
CA PHE A 45 -18.95 3.84 -24.39
C PHE A 45 -19.55 3.60 -22.99
N LEU A 46 -18.73 3.49 -21.95
CA LEU A 46 -19.15 3.27 -20.56
C LEU A 46 -20.19 4.28 -20.06
N GLN A 47 -20.18 5.52 -20.57
CA GLN A 47 -21.18 6.54 -20.23
C GLN A 47 -22.63 6.11 -20.57
N HIS A 48 -22.82 5.33 -21.65
CA HIS A 48 -24.13 4.83 -22.07
C HIS A 48 -24.64 3.67 -21.18
N PHE A 49 -23.77 3.07 -20.36
CA PHE A 49 -24.10 1.90 -19.54
C PHE A 49 -24.32 2.19 -18.05
N ILE A 50 -24.15 3.45 -17.61
CA ILE A 50 -24.36 3.86 -16.21
C ILE A 50 -25.67 4.62 -16.00
N SER A 51 -26.35 4.33 -14.88
CA SER A 51 -27.55 5.07 -14.45
C SER A 51 -27.25 6.24 -13.51
N LYS A 52 -26.05 6.29 -12.94
CA LYS A 52 -25.56 7.37 -12.08
C LYS A 52 -24.05 7.50 -12.18
N GLN A 53 -23.57 8.69 -12.51
CA GLN A 53 -22.16 9.06 -12.38
C GLN A 53 -21.78 9.16 -10.90
N SER A 54 -20.65 8.56 -10.52
CA SER A 54 -20.08 8.64 -9.17
C SER A 54 -18.57 8.47 -9.27
N ARG A 55 -17.80 9.48 -8.81
CA ARG A 55 -16.36 9.32 -8.66
C ARG A 55 -16.04 8.21 -7.63
N ARG A 56 -14.94 7.48 -7.81
CA ARG A 56 -14.39 6.52 -6.84
C ARG A 56 -13.06 7.04 -6.26
N ALA A 57 -12.50 6.32 -5.30
CA ALA A 57 -11.17 6.62 -4.77
C ALA A 57 -10.07 6.16 -5.75
N PRO A 58 -8.88 6.80 -5.78
CA PRO A 58 -7.76 6.39 -6.63
C PRO A 58 -7.33 4.93 -6.43
N LEU A 59 -7.47 4.38 -5.21
CA LEU A 59 -7.31 2.96 -4.92
C LEU A 59 -8.22 2.06 -5.80
N ILE A 60 -9.47 2.47 -5.98
CA ILE A 60 -10.44 1.77 -6.84
C ILE A 60 -10.07 1.94 -8.31
N HIS A 61 -9.67 3.14 -8.73
CA HIS A 61 -9.23 3.39 -10.11
C HIS A 61 -8.03 2.52 -10.50
N ARG A 62 -6.94 2.52 -9.71
CA ARG A 62 -5.77 1.64 -9.93
C ARG A 62 -6.13 0.15 -9.92
N GLY A 63 -7.15 -0.25 -9.15
CA GLY A 63 -7.67 -1.64 -9.14
C GLY A 63 -8.55 -2.03 -10.33
N TYR A 64 -9.23 -1.07 -10.96
CA TYR A 64 -10.03 -1.29 -12.17
C TYR A 64 -9.22 -1.12 -13.46
N TYR A 65 -8.24 -0.23 -13.44
CA TYR A 65 -7.23 -0.06 -14.49
C TYR A 65 -6.46 -1.36 -14.75
N ILE A 66 -5.89 -1.98 -13.70
CA ILE A 66 -5.09 -3.20 -13.89
C ILE A 66 -5.95 -4.40 -14.33
N ARG A 67 -7.22 -4.42 -13.92
CA ARG A 67 -8.24 -5.38 -14.37
C ARG A 67 -8.50 -5.24 -15.88
N ALA A 68 -8.68 -4.01 -16.37
CA ALA A 68 -8.86 -3.75 -17.80
C ALA A 68 -7.62 -4.16 -18.61
N LYS A 69 -6.43 -3.66 -18.23
CA LYS A 69 -5.16 -3.97 -18.91
C LYS A 69 -4.83 -5.47 -18.97
N ALA A 70 -5.21 -6.24 -17.94
CA ALA A 70 -5.04 -7.69 -17.94
C ALA A 70 -5.84 -8.37 -19.07
N PHE A 71 -7.10 -7.97 -19.27
CA PHE A 71 -7.90 -8.48 -20.40
C PHE A 71 -7.46 -7.90 -21.74
N ASP A 72 -7.13 -6.60 -21.82
CA ASP A 72 -6.59 -6.00 -23.05
C ASP A 72 -5.37 -6.76 -23.56
N LYS A 73 -4.46 -7.16 -22.64
CA LYS A 73 -3.25 -7.90 -22.96
C LYS A 73 -3.56 -9.31 -23.47
N ILE A 74 -4.49 -10.04 -22.83
CA ILE A 74 -4.93 -11.36 -23.30
C ILE A 74 -5.59 -11.26 -24.67
N ILE A 75 -6.49 -10.30 -24.87
CA ILE A 75 -7.24 -10.10 -26.13
C ILE A 75 -6.26 -9.73 -27.26
N LYS A 76 -5.33 -8.81 -27.04
CA LYS A 76 -4.30 -8.46 -28.03
C LYS A 76 -3.39 -9.64 -28.34
N ASN A 77 -2.82 -10.29 -27.31
CA ASN A 77 -1.95 -11.44 -27.48
C ASN A 77 -2.64 -12.62 -28.19
N PHE A 78 -3.96 -12.80 -28.01
CA PHE A 78 -4.77 -13.79 -28.73
C PHE A 78 -4.99 -13.40 -30.20
N LEU A 79 -5.39 -12.15 -30.47
CA LEU A 79 -5.62 -11.66 -31.85
C LEU A 79 -4.34 -11.57 -32.68
N GLU A 80 -3.17 -11.41 -32.03
CA GLU A 80 -1.85 -11.54 -32.65
C GLU A 80 -1.52 -12.98 -33.11
N VAL A 81 -2.14 -13.99 -32.49
CA VAL A 81 -1.95 -15.41 -32.83
C VAL A 81 -3.06 -15.93 -33.76
N PHE A 82 -4.29 -15.42 -33.61
CA PHE A 82 -5.46 -15.84 -34.36
C PHE A 82 -6.19 -14.63 -34.96
N GLN A 83 -6.05 -14.47 -36.27
CA GLN A 83 -6.74 -13.45 -37.06
C GLN A 83 -8.13 -13.96 -37.47
N ASP A 84 -9.17 -13.79 -36.62
CA ASP A 84 -10.52 -13.35 -37.06
C ASP A 84 -11.61 -13.29 -35.98
N SER A 85 -12.50 -12.28 -36.11
CA SER A 85 -13.85 -12.15 -35.51
C SER A 85 -14.02 -12.12 -33.96
N LYS A 86 -15.21 -11.71 -33.49
CA LYS A 86 -15.56 -11.53 -32.06
C LYS A 86 -17.00 -11.95 -31.78
N LYS A 87 -17.32 -12.42 -30.55
CA LYS A 87 -18.70 -12.68 -30.04
C LYS A 87 -18.76 -12.48 -28.51
N GLN A 88 -19.94 -12.26 -27.92
CA GLN A 88 -20.12 -12.03 -26.46
C GLN A 88 -21.36 -12.74 -25.86
N ILE A 89 -21.34 -13.04 -24.55
CA ILE A 89 -22.37 -13.81 -23.82
C ILE A 89 -22.55 -13.21 -22.41
N ASP A 90 -23.78 -13.15 -21.85
CA ASP A 90 -24.06 -12.67 -20.49
C ASP A 90 -25.43 -13.22 -19.95
N PHE A 91 -25.88 -12.83 -18.75
CA PHE A 91 -27.16 -13.26 -18.15
C PHE A 91 -28.37 -12.53 -18.76
N PRO A 92 -29.54 -13.17 -18.93
CA PRO A 92 -30.63 -12.63 -19.75
C PRO A 92 -31.19 -11.28 -19.33
N GLU A 93 -31.25 -11.01 -18.02
CA GLU A 93 -31.80 -9.73 -17.53
C GLU A 93 -30.78 -8.57 -17.62
N LEU A 94 -29.48 -8.86 -17.50
CA LEU A 94 -28.41 -7.89 -17.79
C LEU A 94 -28.34 -7.61 -19.29
N VAL A 95 -28.52 -8.65 -20.11
CA VAL A 95 -28.59 -8.59 -21.57
C VAL A 95 -29.74 -7.73 -22.06
N ARG A 96 -30.97 -7.91 -21.56
CA ARG A 96 -32.13 -7.06 -21.89
C ARG A 96 -31.85 -5.59 -21.67
N ARG A 97 -31.26 -5.27 -20.52
CA ARG A 97 -30.88 -3.91 -20.16
C ARG A 97 -29.78 -3.38 -21.07
N LYS A 98 -28.75 -4.17 -21.38
CA LYS A 98 -27.70 -3.80 -22.35
C LYS A 98 -28.25 -3.55 -23.75
N ARG A 99 -29.15 -4.41 -24.25
CA ARG A 99 -29.83 -4.24 -25.55
C ARG A 99 -30.58 -2.92 -25.62
N LEU A 100 -31.40 -2.62 -24.62
CA LEU A 100 -32.14 -1.35 -24.56
C LEU A 100 -31.21 -0.13 -24.52
N LEU A 101 -30.05 -0.21 -23.86
CA LEU A 101 -29.08 0.89 -23.82
C LEU A 101 -28.33 1.06 -25.16
N ILE A 102 -28.03 -0.03 -25.85
CA ILE A 102 -27.49 -0.02 -27.22
C ILE A 102 -28.51 0.58 -28.21
N GLU A 103 -29.77 0.15 -28.16
CA GLU A 103 -30.84 0.61 -29.06
C GLU A 103 -31.20 2.09 -28.87
N ASN A 104 -31.07 2.62 -27.65
CA ASN A 104 -31.35 4.03 -27.35
C ASN A 104 -30.13 4.96 -27.46
N SER A 105 -28.94 4.43 -27.78
CA SER A 105 -27.72 5.23 -28.03
C SER A 105 -27.42 5.23 -29.54
N PRO A 106 -27.56 6.38 -30.23
CA PRO A 106 -27.26 6.47 -31.67
C PRO A 106 -25.80 6.09 -32.00
N GLU A 107 -24.87 6.41 -31.11
CA GLU A 107 -23.46 6.03 -31.22
C GLU A 107 -23.30 4.51 -31.22
N LEU A 108 -23.80 3.82 -30.20
CA LEU A 108 -23.71 2.36 -30.09
C LEU A 108 -24.48 1.64 -31.21
N SER A 109 -25.67 2.12 -31.57
CA SER A 109 -26.45 1.53 -32.65
C SER A 109 -25.89 1.82 -34.05
N SER A 110 -24.92 2.74 -34.21
CA SER A 110 -24.22 2.97 -35.48
C SER A 110 -23.04 2.02 -35.70
N LEU A 111 -22.42 1.53 -34.61
CA LEU A 111 -21.31 0.59 -34.65
C LEU A 111 -21.73 -0.86 -34.95
N ILE A 112 -23.03 -1.15 -34.85
CA ILE A 112 -23.57 -2.51 -34.87
C ILE A 112 -24.56 -2.65 -36.03
N GLN A 113 -24.18 -3.41 -37.06
CA GLN A 113 -25.04 -3.68 -38.21
C GLN A 113 -26.14 -4.68 -37.82
N LYS A 114 -27.34 -4.15 -37.52
CA LYS A 114 -28.53 -4.96 -37.24
C LYS A 114 -28.85 -5.84 -38.46
N SER A 115 -28.91 -7.15 -38.25
CA SER A 115 -29.40 -8.10 -39.27
C SER A 115 -30.92 -8.09 -39.32
N ASP A 116 -31.52 -8.15 -40.50
CA ASP A 116 -32.98 -8.32 -40.68
C ASP A 116 -33.52 -9.67 -40.19
N LEU A 117 -32.63 -10.56 -39.72
CA LEU A 117 -32.97 -11.85 -39.13
C LEU A 117 -33.66 -11.68 -37.77
N GLN A 118 -34.91 -12.12 -37.68
CA GLN A 118 -35.63 -12.29 -36.41
C GLN A 118 -34.83 -13.22 -35.47
N PRO A 119 -34.83 -12.97 -34.14
CA PRO A 119 -34.10 -13.79 -33.19
C PRO A 119 -34.62 -15.23 -33.19
N SER A 120 -33.76 -16.17 -33.59
CA SER A 120 -34.11 -17.59 -33.80
C SER A 120 -34.34 -18.39 -32.51
N SER A 121 -34.09 -17.79 -31.33
CA SER A 121 -34.18 -18.42 -30.02
C SER A 121 -34.64 -17.42 -28.96
N PRO A 122 -35.46 -17.82 -27.96
CA PRO A 122 -35.84 -16.95 -26.84
C PRO A 122 -34.67 -16.58 -25.91
N HIS A 123 -33.48 -17.12 -26.16
CA HIS A 123 -32.22 -16.76 -25.48
C HIS A 123 -31.38 -15.74 -26.25
N ILE A 124 -31.70 -15.45 -27.52
CA ILE A 124 -31.00 -14.45 -28.33
C ILE A 124 -31.79 -13.16 -28.24
N GLU A 125 -31.22 -12.17 -27.56
CA GLU A 125 -31.89 -10.88 -27.33
C GLU A 125 -31.46 -9.85 -28.36
N LEU A 126 -30.18 -9.83 -28.76
CA LEU A 126 -29.68 -9.07 -29.90
C LEU A 126 -28.83 -9.97 -30.81
N SER A 127 -29.04 -9.86 -32.13
CA SER A 127 -28.26 -10.56 -33.16
C SER A 127 -27.92 -9.59 -34.29
N CYS A 128 -26.65 -9.54 -34.65
CA CYS A 128 -26.05 -8.66 -35.65
C CYS A 128 -24.89 -9.42 -36.34
N THR A 129 -24.37 -8.92 -37.45
CA THR A 129 -23.42 -9.66 -38.32
C THR A 129 -22.15 -10.13 -37.60
N ASP A 130 -21.59 -9.27 -36.75
CA ASP A 130 -20.32 -9.44 -36.03
C ASP A 130 -20.48 -9.41 -34.50
N TYR A 131 -21.72 -9.29 -34.01
CA TYR A 131 -22.04 -9.20 -32.59
C TYR A 131 -23.37 -9.88 -32.26
N GLN A 132 -23.36 -10.72 -31.24
CA GLN A 132 -24.54 -11.38 -30.71
C GLN A 132 -24.54 -11.23 -29.20
N LEU A 133 -25.74 -11.13 -28.60
CA LEU A 133 -25.89 -11.00 -27.16
C LEU A 133 -26.94 -12.00 -26.65
N LEU A 134 -26.43 -13.12 -26.15
CA LEU A 134 -27.20 -14.25 -25.64
C LEU A 134 -27.43 -14.10 -24.14
N GLY A 135 -28.66 -14.36 -23.69
CA GLY A 135 -29.10 -14.29 -22.31
C GLY A 135 -29.30 -15.66 -21.67
N ILE A 136 -28.30 -16.18 -20.95
CA ILE A 136 -28.29 -17.57 -20.46
C ILE A 136 -27.82 -17.68 -19.00
N ASP A 137 -28.37 -18.63 -18.25
CA ASP A 137 -27.83 -19.06 -16.95
C ASP A 137 -26.65 -20.03 -17.20
N LEU A 138 -25.43 -19.61 -16.88
CA LEU A 138 -24.20 -20.39 -17.08
C LEU A 138 -24.12 -21.71 -16.28
N THR A 139 -25.11 -22.02 -15.44
CA THR A 139 -25.27 -23.36 -14.84
C THR A 139 -25.99 -24.36 -15.76
N GLN A 140 -26.63 -23.90 -16.84
CA GLN A 140 -27.43 -24.69 -17.77
C GLN A 140 -26.66 -24.97 -19.07
N LEU A 141 -25.59 -25.76 -18.97
CA LEU A 141 -24.61 -25.96 -20.04
C LEU A 141 -25.21 -26.46 -21.37
N ASN A 142 -26.18 -27.39 -21.31
CA ASN A 142 -26.88 -27.87 -22.51
C ASN A 142 -27.64 -26.73 -23.24
N THR A 143 -28.21 -25.79 -22.48
CA THR A 143 -28.91 -24.62 -23.04
C THR A 143 -27.93 -23.60 -23.61
N LEU A 144 -26.78 -23.40 -22.93
CA LEU A 144 -25.68 -22.55 -23.41
C LEU A 144 -25.16 -23.05 -24.77
N GLU A 145 -24.84 -24.35 -24.86
CA GLU A 145 -24.32 -24.95 -26.09
C GLU A 145 -25.36 -24.96 -27.23
N ALA A 146 -26.61 -25.29 -26.93
CA ALA A 146 -27.68 -25.24 -27.93
C ALA A 146 -27.90 -23.83 -28.49
N ALA A 147 -27.90 -22.81 -27.64
CA ALA A 147 -28.03 -21.42 -28.10
C ALA A 147 -26.80 -20.95 -28.89
N LEU A 148 -25.58 -21.36 -28.50
CA LEU A 148 -24.36 -21.08 -29.27
C LEU A 148 -24.40 -21.74 -30.66
N LYS A 149 -24.88 -22.98 -30.77
CA LYS A 149 -25.14 -23.65 -32.05
C LYS A 149 -26.15 -22.86 -32.90
N MET A 150 -27.25 -22.40 -32.32
CA MET A 150 -28.25 -21.54 -33.00
C MET A 150 -27.71 -20.17 -33.42
N CYS A 151 -26.66 -19.67 -32.75
CA CYS A 151 -25.96 -18.44 -33.10
C CYS A 151 -24.88 -18.60 -34.19
N GLY A 152 -24.70 -19.80 -34.75
CA GLY A 152 -23.61 -20.07 -35.70
C GLY A 152 -22.24 -19.97 -35.02
N MET A 153 -22.10 -20.57 -33.83
CA MET A 153 -20.79 -20.79 -33.22
C MET A 153 -20.16 -22.03 -33.84
N HIS A 154 -18.98 -21.86 -34.44
CA HIS A 154 -18.10 -22.94 -34.87
C HIS A 154 -17.11 -23.21 -33.73
N PHE A 155 -17.09 -24.42 -33.21
CA PHE A 155 -16.30 -24.77 -32.02
C PHE A 155 -14.88 -25.22 -32.36
N GLU A 156 -14.68 -25.56 -33.63
CA GLU A 156 -13.41 -25.86 -34.28
C GLU A 156 -12.54 -24.60 -34.43
N CYS A 157 -13.16 -23.41 -34.46
CA CYS A 157 -12.48 -22.13 -34.60
C CYS A 157 -11.72 -21.74 -33.31
N PRO A 158 -10.54 -21.08 -33.43
CA PRO A 158 -9.86 -20.48 -32.28
C PRO A 158 -10.80 -19.56 -31.50
N THR A 159 -11.06 -19.89 -30.24
CA THR A 159 -12.09 -19.20 -29.44
C THR A 159 -11.53 -18.73 -28.11
N LEU A 160 -11.63 -17.42 -27.85
CA LEU A 160 -11.30 -16.81 -26.58
C LEU A 160 -12.55 -16.67 -25.69
N LEU A 161 -12.66 -17.52 -24.67
CA LEU A 161 -13.65 -17.40 -23.60
C LEU A 161 -13.12 -16.46 -22.50
N LEU A 162 -13.94 -15.52 -22.03
CA LEU A 162 -13.55 -14.56 -20.99
C LEU A 162 -14.49 -14.61 -19.77
N SER A 163 -13.91 -14.72 -18.57
CA SER A 163 -14.62 -14.73 -17.29
C SER A 163 -14.04 -13.68 -16.34
N GLU A 164 -14.70 -12.52 -16.25
CA GLU A 164 -14.29 -11.38 -15.45
C GLU A 164 -15.13 -11.31 -14.15
N CYS A 165 -14.66 -11.93 -13.07
CA CYS A 165 -15.35 -12.04 -11.77
C CYS A 165 -16.74 -12.70 -11.84
N VAL A 166 -16.92 -13.76 -12.65
CA VAL A 166 -18.25 -14.39 -12.88
C VAL A 166 -18.42 -15.71 -12.13
N MET A 167 -17.46 -16.63 -12.27
CA MET A 167 -17.55 -18.02 -11.80
C MET A 167 -17.36 -18.13 -10.27
N THR A 168 -16.76 -17.12 -9.64
CA THR A 168 -16.64 -16.94 -8.19
C THR A 168 -18.01 -16.99 -7.49
N TYR A 169 -19.08 -16.56 -8.17
CA TYR A 169 -20.47 -16.63 -7.68
C TYR A 169 -21.19 -17.96 -7.99
N MET A 170 -20.59 -18.88 -8.75
CA MET A 170 -21.12 -20.22 -9.02
C MET A 170 -20.68 -21.21 -7.93
N THR A 171 -21.36 -22.34 -7.75
CA THR A 171 -20.89 -23.38 -6.80
C THR A 171 -19.66 -24.10 -7.37
N ARG A 172 -18.82 -24.71 -6.50
CA ARG A 172 -17.67 -25.54 -6.91
C ARG A 172 -18.02 -26.53 -8.01
N ARG A 173 -19.21 -27.17 -7.95
CA ARG A 173 -19.68 -28.07 -9.01
C ARG A 173 -19.90 -27.29 -10.31
N CYS A 174 -20.88 -26.39 -10.36
CA CYS A 174 -21.26 -25.70 -11.60
C CYS A 174 -20.09 -24.95 -12.25
N SER A 175 -19.18 -24.39 -11.46
CA SER A 175 -18.00 -23.69 -11.96
C SER A 175 -16.88 -24.61 -12.46
N THR A 176 -16.87 -25.88 -12.04
CA THR A 176 -15.95 -26.90 -12.56
C THR A 176 -16.53 -27.53 -13.82
N GLU A 177 -17.82 -27.85 -13.84
CA GLU A 177 -18.51 -28.34 -15.05
C GLU A 177 -18.41 -27.33 -16.20
N LEU A 178 -18.53 -26.01 -15.95
CA LEU A 178 -18.36 -24.99 -16.99
C LEU A 178 -16.94 -24.95 -17.57
N VAL A 179 -15.90 -25.09 -16.73
CA VAL A 179 -14.49 -25.14 -17.18
C VAL A 179 -14.20 -26.40 -17.98
N LYS A 180 -14.79 -27.53 -17.57
CA LYS A 180 -14.69 -28.82 -18.25
C LYS A 180 -15.41 -28.80 -19.60
N TRP A 181 -16.68 -28.36 -19.62
CA TRP A 181 -17.46 -28.18 -20.85
C TRP A 181 -16.73 -27.29 -21.86
N ALA A 182 -16.11 -26.20 -21.42
CA ALA A 182 -15.33 -25.33 -22.31
C ALA A 182 -14.06 -26.02 -22.86
N ALA A 183 -13.49 -27.01 -22.15
CA ALA A 183 -12.37 -27.82 -22.63
C ALA A 183 -12.79 -29.00 -23.51
N GLU A 184 -14.01 -29.50 -23.35
CA GLU A 184 -14.59 -30.60 -24.14
C GLU A 184 -15.28 -30.11 -25.42
N THR A 185 -15.74 -28.85 -25.43
CA THR A 185 -16.47 -28.25 -26.56
C THR A 185 -15.56 -27.57 -27.59
N PHE A 186 -14.54 -26.81 -27.17
CA PHE A 186 -13.74 -25.98 -28.07
C PHE A 186 -12.36 -26.58 -28.35
N ASP A 187 -12.12 -27.11 -29.56
CA ASP A 187 -10.84 -27.74 -29.95
C ASP A 187 -9.67 -26.76 -29.82
N ASN A 188 -9.83 -25.56 -30.36
CA ASN A 188 -8.85 -24.47 -30.34
C ASN A 188 -9.19 -23.44 -29.25
N GLY A 189 -9.73 -23.91 -28.13
CA GLY A 189 -10.15 -23.06 -27.00
C GLY A 189 -8.99 -22.38 -26.27
N VAL A 190 -9.24 -21.14 -25.85
CA VAL A 190 -8.44 -20.34 -24.91
C VAL A 190 -9.38 -19.71 -23.88
N PHE A 191 -9.03 -19.75 -22.59
CA PHE A 191 -9.89 -19.26 -21.50
C PHE A 191 -9.14 -18.23 -20.63
N GLY A 192 -9.54 -16.96 -20.70
CA GLY A 192 -9.04 -15.89 -19.83
C GLY A 192 -9.96 -15.68 -18.62
N MET A 193 -9.41 -15.72 -17.39
CA MET A 193 -10.18 -15.62 -16.15
C MET A 193 -9.53 -14.68 -15.13
N TYR A 194 -10.33 -13.81 -14.51
CA TYR A 194 -9.90 -12.87 -13.47
C TYR A 194 -10.84 -12.96 -12.26
N GLU A 195 -10.37 -13.47 -11.12
CA GLU A 195 -11.19 -13.67 -9.92
C GLU A 195 -10.43 -13.39 -8.61
N GLN A 196 -11.13 -13.50 -7.48
CA GLN A 196 -10.55 -13.44 -6.14
C GLN A 196 -9.82 -14.73 -5.76
N MET A 197 -8.78 -14.61 -4.94
CA MET A 197 -8.13 -15.72 -4.23
C MET A 197 -7.75 -15.31 -2.80
N HIS A 198 -7.08 -16.21 -2.09
CA HIS A 198 -6.59 -16.04 -0.70
C HIS A 198 -7.73 -15.71 0.29
N PRO A 199 -8.62 -16.68 0.58
CA PRO A 199 -9.76 -16.46 1.47
C PRO A 199 -9.43 -16.32 2.96
N ASP A 200 -8.25 -16.79 3.38
CA ASP A 200 -7.97 -17.17 4.78
C ASP A 200 -7.21 -16.12 5.60
N ASP A 201 -6.73 -15.03 4.99
CA ASP A 201 -6.04 -13.94 5.70
C ASP A 201 -7.01 -12.81 6.14
N ALA A 202 -6.49 -11.83 6.88
CA ALA A 202 -7.26 -10.68 7.37
C ALA A 202 -8.11 -9.96 6.30
N PHE A 203 -7.56 -9.76 5.10
CA PHE A 203 -8.24 -9.12 3.98
C PHE A 203 -9.17 -10.11 3.27
N GLY A 204 -8.73 -11.36 3.09
CA GLY A 204 -9.55 -12.45 2.55
C GLY A 204 -10.86 -12.66 3.31
N LEU A 205 -10.76 -12.79 4.64
CA LEU A 205 -11.89 -12.93 5.56
C LEU A 205 -12.84 -11.72 5.52
N PHE A 206 -12.29 -10.51 5.45
CA PHE A 206 -13.09 -9.28 5.36
C PHE A 206 -13.82 -9.17 4.02
N MET A 207 -13.15 -9.48 2.91
CA MET A 207 -13.74 -9.54 1.57
C MET A 207 -14.87 -10.58 1.50
N GLN A 208 -14.67 -11.78 2.04
CA GLN A 208 -15.71 -12.81 2.12
C GLN A 208 -16.92 -12.36 2.96
N ALA A 209 -16.71 -11.61 4.04
CA ALA A 209 -17.77 -11.07 4.89
C ALA A 209 -18.57 -9.98 4.17
N HIS A 210 -17.91 -9.08 3.42
CA HIS A 210 -18.57 -8.08 2.59
C HIS A 210 -19.45 -8.71 1.51
N PHE A 211 -18.92 -9.67 0.74
CA PHE A 211 -19.70 -10.35 -0.29
C PHE A 211 -20.90 -11.13 0.27
N HIS A 212 -20.80 -11.66 1.50
CA HIS A 212 -21.95 -12.20 2.23
C HIS A 212 -22.99 -11.13 2.61
N SER A 213 -22.58 -9.97 3.14
CA SER A 213 -23.52 -8.94 3.63
C SER A 213 -24.32 -8.29 2.50
N ILE A 214 -23.73 -8.13 1.32
CA ILE A 214 -24.44 -7.68 0.10
C ILE A 214 -25.24 -8.80 -0.60
N GLY A 215 -25.34 -10.00 0.00
CA GLY A 215 -26.13 -11.12 -0.52
C GLY A 215 -25.55 -11.84 -1.74
N SER A 216 -24.29 -11.56 -2.10
CA SER A 216 -23.60 -12.07 -3.29
C SER A 216 -22.31 -12.84 -2.91
N PRO A 217 -22.40 -13.90 -2.09
CA PRO A 217 -21.23 -14.55 -1.52
C PRO A 217 -20.33 -15.20 -2.58
N LEU A 218 -19.01 -15.12 -2.37
CA LEU A 218 -18.01 -15.83 -3.15
C LEU A 218 -18.10 -17.32 -2.77
N LYS A 219 -18.53 -18.16 -3.72
CA LYS A 219 -18.83 -19.59 -3.50
C LYS A 219 -17.69 -20.52 -3.93
N CYS A 220 -16.78 -20.06 -4.78
CA CYS A 220 -15.62 -20.85 -5.23
C CYS A 220 -14.32 -20.54 -4.51
N ILE A 221 -14.18 -19.39 -3.84
CA ILE A 221 -12.89 -18.93 -3.28
C ILE A 221 -12.25 -19.95 -2.31
N ASN A 222 -13.03 -20.56 -1.42
CA ASN A 222 -12.55 -21.58 -0.48
C ASN A 222 -12.31 -22.96 -1.12
N ALA A 223 -12.80 -23.19 -2.35
CA ALA A 223 -12.55 -24.43 -3.09
C ALA A 223 -11.29 -24.34 -3.97
N PHE A 224 -10.90 -23.12 -4.36
CA PHE A 224 -9.74 -22.83 -5.21
C PHE A 224 -8.99 -21.58 -4.67
N PRO A 225 -8.38 -21.67 -3.46
CA PRO A 225 -7.88 -20.51 -2.70
C PRO A 225 -6.57 -19.88 -3.21
N SER A 226 -5.94 -20.46 -4.23
CA SER A 226 -4.59 -20.06 -4.71
C SER A 226 -4.41 -20.27 -6.21
N LEU A 227 -3.44 -19.55 -6.80
CA LEU A 227 -2.97 -19.74 -8.20
C LEU A 227 -2.76 -21.22 -8.53
N ARG A 228 -2.11 -21.97 -7.64
CA ARG A 228 -1.87 -23.42 -7.78
C ARG A 228 -3.18 -24.19 -7.95
N SER A 229 -4.13 -24.00 -7.03
CA SER A 229 -5.42 -24.71 -7.06
C SER A 229 -6.27 -24.34 -8.29
N GLN A 230 -6.13 -23.12 -8.81
CA GLN A 230 -6.79 -22.69 -10.06
C GLN A 230 -6.10 -23.28 -11.29
N LYS A 231 -4.76 -23.36 -11.34
CA LYS A 231 -4.05 -24.09 -12.41
C LYS A 231 -4.42 -25.58 -12.41
N GLU A 232 -4.37 -26.24 -11.25
CA GLU A 232 -4.78 -27.65 -11.08
C GLU A 232 -6.23 -27.87 -11.52
N ARG A 233 -7.16 -26.97 -11.18
CA ARG A 233 -8.57 -27.01 -11.61
C ARG A 233 -8.74 -27.04 -13.12
N PHE A 234 -8.03 -26.19 -13.87
CA PHE A 234 -8.14 -26.14 -15.33
C PHE A 234 -7.47 -27.35 -15.98
N LEU A 235 -6.26 -27.72 -15.55
CA LEU A 235 -5.53 -28.88 -16.09
C LEU A 235 -6.33 -30.20 -15.89
N ASN A 236 -6.87 -30.42 -14.68
CA ASN A 236 -7.72 -31.58 -14.36
C ASN A 236 -9.07 -31.58 -15.10
N ALA A 237 -9.47 -30.45 -15.70
CA ALA A 237 -10.70 -30.32 -16.48
C ALA A 237 -10.47 -30.50 -18.01
N GLY A 238 -9.25 -30.86 -18.44
CA GLY A 238 -8.95 -31.16 -19.85
C GLY A 238 -8.32 -30.01 -20.65
N TRP A 239 -7.85 -28.96 -19.97
CA TRP A 239 -7.01 -27.91 -20.57
C TRP A 239 -5.54 -28.37 -20.62
N THR A 240 -4.85 -28.12 -21.73
CA THR A 240 -3.48 -28.64 -21.96
C THR A 240 -2.42 -27.77 -21.32
N TYR A 241 -2.58 -26.45 -21.42
CA TYR A 241 -1.68 -25.46 -20.83
C TYR A 241 -2.48 -24.53 -19.92
N CYS A 242 -1.89 -24.13 -18.79
CA CYS A 242 -2.52 -23.15 -17.88
C CYS A 242 -1.47 -22.27 -17.20
N ASP A 243 -1.53 -20.97 -17.45
CA ASP A 243 -0.71 -19.96 -16.79
C ASP A 243 -1.56 -18.99 -15.96
N ALA A 244 -0.99 -18.45 -14.87
CA ALA A 244 -1.70 -17.60 -13.92
C ALA A 244 -0.73 -16.86 -12.98
N VAL A 245 -1.02 -15.58 -12.72
CA VAL A 245 -0.26 -14.71 -11.79
C VAL A 245 -1.23 -13.84 -10.98
N ASP A 246 -0.80 -13.42 -9.79
CA ASP A 246 -1.49 -12.38 -9.01
C ASP A 246 -1.31 -10.98 -9.65
N MET A 247 -2.06 -9.99 -9.19
CA MET A 247 -2.01 -8.67 -9.81
C MET A 247 -0.82 -7.79 -9.40
N ASN A 248 -0.03 -8.14 -8.36
CA ASN A 248 1.26 -7.48 -8.11
C ASN A 248 2.27 -7.99 -9.14
N THR A 249 2.39 -9.31 -9.30
CA THR A 249 3.22 -9.93 -10.34
C THR A 249 2.87 -9.41 -11.74
N PHE A 250 1.58 -9.18 -12.02
CA PHE A 250 1.16 -8.50 -13.25
C PHE A 250 1.57 -7.01 -13.30
N TYR A 251 1.32 -6.22 -12.24
CA TYR A 251 1.62 -4.79 -12.22
C TYR A 251 3.13 -4.49 -12.33
N TYR A 252 3.94 -5.11 -11.49
CA TYR A 252 5.37 -4.86 -11.41
C TYR A 252 6.17 -5.61 -12.51
N GLY A 253 5.69 -6.78 -12.94
CA GLY A 253 6.38 -7.64 -13.92
C GLY A 253 5.87 -7.58 -15.37
N CYS A 254 4.65 -7.10 -15.63
CA CYS A 254 4.04 -7.11 -16.98
C CYS A 254 3.68 -5.73 -17.54
N LEU A 255 3.76 -4.66 -16.73
CA LEU A 255 3.76 -3.27 -17.19
C LEU A 255 5.18 -2.68 -17.16
N ASP A 256 5.53 -1.95 -18.20
CA ASP A 256 6.77 -1.17 -18.24
C ASP A 256 6.74 0.03 -17.27
N MET A 257 7.91 0.63 -17.04
CA MET A 257 8.07 1.75 -16.12
C MET A 257 7.34 3.02 -16.58
N ALA A 258 7.18 3.25 -17.89
CA ALA A 258 6.56 4.47 -18.40
C ALA A 258 5.04 4.44 -18.22
N GLU A 259 4.39 3.31 -18.49
CA GLU A 259 2.96 3.13 -18.24
C GLU A 259 2.66 3.11 -16.73
N ARG A 260 3.54 2.55 -15.89
CA ARG A 260 3.43 2.69 -14.42
C ARG A 260 3.53 4.15 -14.00
N GLN A 261 4.58 4.88 -14.42
CA GLN A 261 4.74 6.31 -14.10
C GLN A 261 3.55 7.16 -14.57
N ARG A 262 3.04 6.94 -15.79
CA ARG A 262 1.84 7.61 -16.31
C ARG A 262 0.65 7.40 -15.36
N VAL A 263 0.31 6.15 -15.09
CA VAL A 263 -0.83 5.76 -14.23
C VAL A 263 -0.68 6.28 -12.81
N GLU A 264 0.55 6.29 -12.29
CA GLU A 264 0.83 6.76 -10.93
C GLU A 264 0.77 8.29 -10.80
N SER A 265 0.96 9.03 -11.89
CA SER A 265 0.88 10.50 -11.96
C SER A 265 -0.55 11.06 -12.05
N LEU A 266 -1.52 10.26 -12.50
CA LEU A 266 -2.91 10.70 -12.73
C LEU A 266 -3.61 11.23 -11.47
N GLU A 267 -3.34 10.62 -10.32
CA GLU A 267 -3.99 10.95 -9.04
C GLU A 267 -3.04 10.73 -7.85
N THR A 268 -3.00 11.71 -6.94
CA THR A 268 -2.28 11.62 -5.66
C THR A 268 -2.74 10.40 -4.87
N PHE A 269 -1.79 9.56 -4.44
CA PHE A 269 -2.09 8.25 -3.86
C PHE A 269 -1.27 7.95 -2.60
N ASP A 270 -1.93 7.38 -1.60
CA ASP A 270 -1.36 7.13 -0.27
C ASP A 270 -1.64 5.74 0.33
N GLU A 271 -2.51 4.94 -0.30
CA GLU A 271 -3.04 3.68 0.23
C GLU A 271 -2.25 2.44 -0.23
N TYR A 272 -0.92 2.53 -0.27
CA TYR A 272 -0.02 1.49 -0.78
C TYR A 272 -0.25 0.10 -0.18
N GLU A 273 -0.60 -0.01 1.11
CA GLU A 273 -0.97 -1.29 1.74
C GLU A 273 -2.21 -1.92 1.09
N GLU A 274 -3.25 -1.11 0.85
CA GLU A 274 -4.52 -1.58 0.32
C GLU A 274 -4.43 -1.99 -1.15
N LEU A 275 -3.60 -1.27 -1.94
CA LEU A 275 -3.40 -1.61 -3.35
C LEU A 275 -2.70 -2.95 -3.48
N ASN A 276 -1.61 -3.14 -2.73
CA ASN A 276 -0.83 -4.38 -2.77
C ASN A 276 -1.62 -5.56 -2.16
N LEU A 277 -2.41 -5.35 -1.09
CA LEU A 277 -3.33 -6.37 -0.57
C LEU A 277 -4.44 -6.72 -1.57
N LYS A 278 -5.09 -5.74 -2.20
CA LYS A 278 -6.06 -5.96 -3.29
C LYS A 278 -5.39 -6.79 -4.39
N TYR A 279 -4.18 -6.41 -4.79
CA TYR A 279 -3.47 -7.06 -5.89
C TYR A 279 -3.08 -8.51 -5.57
N SER A 280 -2.66 -8.84 -4.35
CA SER A 280 -2.42 -10.23 -3.90
C SER A 280 -3.71 -11.06 -3.79
N HIS A 281 -4.86 -10.43 -3.56
CA HIS A 281 -6.16 -11.11 -3.42
C HIS A 281 -6.91 -11.34 -4.73
N TYR A 282 -6.31 -11.00 -5.87
CA TYR A 282 -6.87 -11.22 -7.19
C TYR A 282 -5.80 -11.76 -8.13
N PHE A 283 -6.22 -12.48 -9.15
CA PHE A 283 -5.32 -13.05 -10.14
C PHE A 283 -5.87 -12.92 -11.55
N ILE A 284 -5.00 -13.08 -12.54
CA ILE A 284 -5.33 -13.32 -13.94
C ILE A 284 -4.80 -14.69 -14.33
N LEU A 285 -5.62 -15.47 -15.06
CA LEU A 285 -5.34 -16.82 -15.51
C LEU A 285 -5.67 -16.96 -17.01
N THR A 286 -4.87 -17.74 -17.72
CA THR A 286 -5.11 -18.14 -19.10
C THR A 286 -4.86 -19.64 -19.26
N ALA A 287 -5.88 -20.36 -19.71
CA ALA A 287 -5.76 -21.75 -20.12
C ALA A 287 -5.89 -21.87 -21.65
N SER A 288 -5.26 -22.89 -22.24
CA SER A 288 -5.40 -23.18 -23.68
C SER A 288 -5.33 -24.68 -23.98
N LYS A 289 -6.02 -25.09 -25.03
CA LYS A 289 -6.00 -26.46 -25.57
C LYS A 289 -4.78 -26.69 -26.49
N VAL A 290 -4.43 -25.66 -27.27
CA VAL A 290 -3.31 -25.62 -28.20
C VAL A 290 -2.07 -24.94 -27.61
N ASN A 291 -0.89 -25.27 -28.13
CA ASN A 291 0.34 -24.55 -27.78
C ASN A 291 0.39 -23.22 -28.54
N LEU A 292 0.38 -22.11 -27.81
CA LEU A 292 0.36 -20.75 -28.37
C LEU A 292 1.76 -20.17 -28.66
N GLY A 293 2.84 -20.90 -28.36
CA GLY A 293 4.23 -20.46 -28.51
C GLY A 293 4.68 -19.35 -27.53
N LYS A 294 3.74 -18.61 -26.94
CA LYS A 294 3.92 -17.60 -25.88
C LYS A 294 2.85 -17.75 -24.81
N THR A 295 3.13 -17.31 -23.57
CA THR A 295 2.06 -17.05 -22.59
C THR A 295 1.31 -15.78 -22.99
N LEU A 296 0.00 -15.74 -22.71
CA LEU A 296 -0.86 -14.59 -23.03
C LEU A 296 -0.86 -13.53 -21.92
N ILE A 297 -0.32 -13.86 -20.73
CA ILE A 297 -0.34 -12.98 -19.55
C ILE A 297 0.95 -12.16 -19.44
N THR A 298 2.10 -12.84 -19.42
CA THR A 298 3.39 -12.15 -19.21
C THR A 298 4.05 -11.86 -20.55
N ASN A 299 4.94 -10.86 -20.58
CA ASN A 299 6.00 -10.87 -21.59
C ASN A 299 7.03 -11.95 -21.18
N ASN A 300 7.91 -12.37 -22.09
CA ASN A 300 9.00 -13.32 -21.77
C ASN A 300 10.12 -12.75 -20.87
N HIS A 301 9.87 -11.65 -20.16
CA HIS A 301 10.75 -11.18 -19.10
C HIS A 301 10.73 -12.18 -17.94
N THR A 302 11.88 -12.42 -17.31
CA THR A 302 11.92 -13.10 -16.02
C THR A 302 11.06 -12.34 -15.02
N LEU A 303 10.00 -12.98 -14.53
CA LEU A 303 9.25 -12.47 -13.38
C LEU A 303 10.25 -12.18 -12.23
N PRO A 304 10.06 -11.08 -11.48
CA PRO A 304 10.86 -10.85 -10.28
C PRO A 304 10.81 -12.10 -9.41
N LYS A 305 11.98 -12.60 -8.97
CA LYS A 305 11.99 -13.73 -8.05
C LYS A 305 11.18 -13.34 -6.81
N ASN A 306 10.20 -14.18 -6.46
CA ASN A 306 9.56 -14.11 -5.15
C ASN A 306 10.65 -14.19 -4.08
N ASP A 307 10.39 -13.68 -2.88
CA ASP A 307 11.25 -13.95 -1.73
C ASP A 307 11.26 -15.48 -1.51
N VAL A 308 12.36 -16.15 -1.86
CA VAL A 308 12.47 -17.63 -1.85
C VAL A 308 12.75 -18.12 -0.42
N HIS A 309 11.89 -17.71 0.51
CA HIS A 309 11.84 -18.25 1.85
C HIS A 309 10.85 -19.42 1.87
N GLY A 310 11.19 -20.48 2.61
CA GLY A 310 10.28 -21.61 2.81
C GLY A 310 9.01 -21.19 3.56
N GLU A 311 8.00 -22.08 3.59
CA GLU A 311 6.80 -21.80 4.39
C GLU A 311 7.20 -21.63 5.87
N ILE A 312 6.83 -20.49 6.46
CA ILE A 312 7.22 -20.10 7.81
C ILE A 312 6.45 -20.97 8.81
N THR A 313 7.09 -22.03 9.29
CA THR A 313 6.49 -23.02 10.22
C THR A 313 6.42 -22.55 11.66
N ASN A 314 7.28 -21.60 12.06
CA ASN A 314 7.30 -21.09 13.43
C ASN A 314 6.08 -20.18 13.62
N ILE A 315 5.34 -20.34 14.72
CA ILE A 315 4.17 -19.51 15.04
C ILE A 315 4.48 -18.72 16.30
N VAL A 316 4.27 -17.40 16.28
CA VAL A 316 4.44 -16.55 17.47
C VAL A 316 3.20 -16.64 18.37
N THR A 317 3.42 -16.80 19.69
CA THR A 317 2.34 -16.76 20.67
C THR A 317 1.78 -15.35 20.78
N VAL A 318 0.47 -15.20 20.55
CA VAL A 318 -0.25 -13.94 20.77
C VAL A 318 -1.46 -14.14 21.66
N SER A 319 -1.77 -13.15 22.49
CA SER A 319 -3.01 -13.10 23.25
C SER A 319 -3.76 -11.80 22.99
N ARG A 320 -5.09 -11.84 23.13
CA ARG A 320 -5.99 -10.72 22.83
C ARG A 320 -6.77 -10.36 24.08
N LEU A 321 -7.04 -9.07 24.24
CA LEU A 321 -7.95 -8.62 25.29
C LEU A 321 -9.41 -8.97 24.91
N PRO A 322 -10.24 -9.41 25.87
CA PRO A 322 -11.62 -9.81 25.61
C PRO A 322 -12.59 -8.63 25.41
N GLN A 323 -12.14 -7.38 25.61
CA GLN A 323 -12.97 -6.18 25.48
C GLN A 323 -12.47 -5.30 24.33
N ILE A 324 -13.40 -4.88 23.47
CA ILE A 324 -13.16 -3.94 22.38
C ILE A 324 -12.77 -2.58 22.97
N ASP A 325 -11.59 -2.07 22.60
CA ASP A 325 -11.16 -0.72 22.96
C ASP A 325 -11.34 0.20 21.74
N GLN A 326 -12.28 1.14 21.85
CA GLN A 326 -12.56 2.11 20.78
C GLN A 326 -11.35 3.01 20.49
N SER A 327 -10.49 3.24 21.47
CA SER A 327 -9.35 4.15 21.32
C SER A 327 -8.30 3.62 20.35
N VAL A 328 -8.14 2.30 20.23
CA VAL A 328 -7.20 1.65 19.29
C VAL A 328 -7.82 1.39 17.92
N ARG A 329 -9.11 1.65 17.70
CA ARG A 329 -9.78 1.49 16.38
C ARG A 329 -9.38 2.62 15.43
N ARG A 330 -8.09 2.61 15.04
CA ARG A 330 -7.45 3.57 14.15
C ARG A 330 -6.22 2.96 13.46
N PHE A 331 -5.86 3.48 12.29
CA PHE A 331 -4.61 3.16 11.59
C PHE A 331 -3.85 4.43 11.18
N GLY A 332 -2.56 4.30 10.85
CA GLY A 332 -1.71 5.41 10.42
C GLY A 332 -1.42 6.45 11.51
N HIS A 333 -1.66 6.09 12.77
CA HIS A 333 -1.30 6.84 13.97
C HIS A 333 0.19 6.63 14.31
N ALA A 334 0.70 7.36 15.30
CA ALA A 334 2.01 7.08 15.91
C ALA A 334 1.88 7.00 17.43
N SER A 335 2.62 6.09 18.05
CA SER A 335 2.57 5.84 19.49
C SER A 335 3.97 5.67 20.09
N SER A 336 4.14 6.13 21.33
CA SER A 336 5.43 6.07 22.04
C SER A 336 5.24 5.72 23.51
N LEU A 337 6.18 4.94 24.06
CA LEU A 337 6.24 4.59 25.49
C LEU A 337 6.71 5.81 26.31
N VAL A 338 6.11 6.01 27.48
CA VAL A 338 6.49 7.05 28.45
C VAL A 338 6.33 6.51 29.89
N MET A 339 7.23 6.91 30.79
CA MET A 339 7.28 6.45 32.20
C MET A 339 7.30 4.92 32.34
N ASP A 340 7.86 4.19 31.36
CA ASP A 340 7.92 2.72 31.28
C ASP A 340 6.57 1.98 31.44
N ARG A 341 5.46 2.71 31.32
CA ARG A 341 4.12 2.23 31.67
C ARG A 341 3.02 2.69 30.72
N PHE A 342 3.09 3.90 30.17
CA PHE A 342 2.01 4.46 29.37
C PHE A 342 2.41 4.55 27.89
N ALA A 343 1.49 4.27 26.98
CA ALA A 343 1.65 4.60 25.56
C ALA A 343 0.88 5.88 25.24
N ILE A 344 1.57 6.93 24.79
CA ILE A 344 0.94 8.09 24.18
C ILE A 344 0.69 7.77 22.71
N THR A 345 -0.58 7.61 22.32
CA THR A 345 -1.03 7.40 20.94
C THR A 345 -1.58 8.69 20.36
N SER A 346 -1.16 9.04 19.15
CA SER A 346 -1.46 10.34 18.52
C SER A 346 -1.94 10.20 17.07
N GLY A 347 -2.96 10.99 16.71
CA GLY A 347 -3.50 11.05 15.35
C GLY A 347 -4.13 9.74 14.87
N GLY A 348 -3.98 9.48 13.57
CA GLY A 348 -4.58 8.32 12.88
C GLY A 348 -5.87 8.65 12.11
N PHE A 349 -6.33 7.68 11.33
CA PHE A 349 -7.69 7.62 10.81
C PHE A 349 -8.43 6.47 11.50
N GLY A 350 -9.62 6.73 12.01
CA GLY A 350 -10.42 5.82 12.83
C GLY A 350 -11.87 6.26 12.86
N GLU A 351 -12.59 5.94 13.94
CA GLU A 351 -14.03 6.24 14.07
C GLU A 351 -14.31 7.25 15.19
N THR A 352 -15.33 8.09 14.99
CA THR A 352 -15.96 8.91 16.04
C THR A 352 -17.44 9.01 15.72
N ASP A 353 -18.33 8.77 16.70
CA ASP A 353 -19.79 8.85 16.55
C ASP A 353 -20.36 8.13 15.32
N GLY A 354 -19.84 6.93 15.02
CA GLY A 354 -20.26 6.12 13.86
C GLY A 354 -19.72 6.59 12.51
N ARG A 355 -18.81 7.58 12.48
CA ARG A 355 -18.23 8.16 11.26
C ARG A 355 -16.72 7.93 11.21
N HIS A 356 -16.21 7.48 10.06
CA HIS A 356 -14.77 7.38 9.85
C HIS A 356 -14.16 8.75 9.55
N GLN A 357 -13.16 9.16 10.33
CA GLN A 357 -12.50 10.46 10.19
C GLN A 357 -11.04 10.43 10.68
N ARG A 358 -10.30 11.51 10.42
CA ARG A 358 -8.97 11.73 11.02
C ARG A 358 -9.13 12.15 12.46
N LEU A 359 -8.39 11.52 13.36
CA LEU A 359 -8.52 11.73 14.79
C LEU A 359 -7.64 12.89 15.25
N ALA A 360 -8.25 13.86 15.94
CA ALA A 360 -7.57 14.97 16.62
C ALA A 360 -7.10 14.60 18.04
N GLU A 361 -7.60 13.49 18.59
CA GLU A 361 -7.41 13.14 20.00
C GLU A 361 -6.09 12.42 20.25
N LEU A 362 -5.49 12.75 21.39
CA LEU A 362 -4.46 11.93 22.01
C LEU A 362 -5.13 10.86 22.88
N THR A 363 -4.51 9.69 22.94
CA THR A 363 -4.93 8.58 23.79
C THR A 363 -3.77 8.14 24.65
N ILE A 364 -3.99 8.03 25.96
CA ILE A 364 -3.01 7.49 26.92
C ILE A 364 -3.47 6.08 27.29
N THR A 365 -2.70 5.06 26.93
CA THR A 365 -2.99 3.67 27.32
C THR A 365 -2.04 3.25 28.44
N ASP A 366 -2.57 2.94 29.63
CA ASP A 366 -1.81 2.30 30.71
C ASP A 366 -1.55 0.85 30.35
N LEU A 367 -0.29 0.47 30.11
CA LEU A 367 0.07 -0.87 29.63
C LEU A 367 -0.06 -1.96 30.72
N ILE A 368 -0.20 -1.60 32.01
CA ILE A 368 -0.45 -2.57 33.09
C ILE A 368 -1.93 -2.98 33.12
N SER A 369 -2.84 -2.01 33.10
CA SER A 369 -4.29 -2.26 33.11
C SER A 369 -4.88 -2.43 31.71
N LEU A 370 -4.05 -2.20 30.68
CA LEU A 370 -4.39 -2.08 29.25
C LEU A 370 -5.63 -1.21 29.01
N LYS A 371 -5.76 -0.17 29.83
CA LYS A 371 -6.87 0.78 29.81
C LYS A 371 -6.45 2.08 29.16
N SER A 372 -7.25 2.49 28.19
CA SER A 372 -7.05 3.72 27.43
C SER A 372 -7.89 4.88 27.95
N TYR A 373 -7.32 6.08 27.88
CA TYR A 373 -7.89 7.34 28.33
C TYR A 373 -7.81 8.34 27.18
N HIS A 374 -8.96 8.86 26.76
CA HIS A 374 -9.03 9.89 25.72
C HIS A 374 -8.69 11.26 26.30
N VAL A 375 -7.91 12.04 25.54
CA VAL A 375 -7.50 13.40 25.86
C VAL A 375 -7.81 14.27 24.64
N SER A 376 -9.08 14.69 24.56
CA SER A 376 -9.60 15.53 23.49
C SER A 376 -8.97 16.93 23.54
N CYS A 377 -8.52 17.43 22.39
CA CYS A 377 -7.95 18.77 22.26
C CYS A 377 -8.95 19.74 21.62
N SER A 378 -9.04 20.96 22.14
CA SER A 378 -10.00 21.99 21.71
C SER A 378 -9.39 23.19 20.96
N ALA A 379 -8.06 23.28 20.84
CA ALA A 379 -7.41 24.39 20.13
C ALA A 379 -7.44 24.17 18.62
N ALA A 380 -7.94 25.14 17.86
CA ALA A 380 -7.97 25.10 16.39
C ALA A 380 -6.58 25.25 15.77
N ASP A 381 -5.66 25.92 16.47
CA ASP A 381 -4.36 26.39 15.95
C ASP A 381 -3.26 25.33 16.00
N MET A 382 -3.49 24.22 16.72
CA MET A 382 -2.57 23.08 16.83
C MET A 382 -2.98 21.99 15.85
N GLN A 383 -2.14 21.71 14.84
CA GLN A 383 -2.36 20.66 13.83
C GLN A 383 -2.09 19.26 14.40
N ILE A 384 -2.86 18.86 15.41
CA ILE A 384 -2.83 17.53 16.04
C ILE A 384 -3.52 16.46 15.17
N PRO A 385 -4.56 16.75 14.35
CA PRO A 385 -5.02 15.78 13.35
C PRO A 385 -3.89 15.50 12.35
N ARG A 386 -3.31 14.30 12.38
CA ARG A 386 -2.25 13.87 11.46
C ARG A 386 -2.18 12.35 11.29
N MET A 387 -1.59 11.90 10.18
CA MET A 387 -1.22 10.50 9.94
C MET A 387 0.18 10.37 9.36
N HIS A 388 0.80 9.21 9.60
CA HIS A 388 2.15 8.84 9.15
C HIS A 388 3.22 9.90 9.48
N HIS A 389 3.00 10.61 10.58
CA HIS A 389 4.02 11.29 11.37
C HIS A 389 4.86 10.26 12.13
N SER A 390 5.99 10.69 12.67
CA SER A 390 6.74 9.91 13.66
C SER A 390 6.52 10.47 15.06
N SER A 391 6.68 9.62 16.08
CA SER A 391 6.55 9.95 17.49
C SER A 391 7.69 9.26 18.25
N VAL A 392 8.47 10.01 19.04
CA VAL A 392 9.59 9.48 19.82
C VAL A 392 9.62 10.10 21.21
N THR A 393 10.01 9.34 22.24
CA THR A 393 10.09 9.83 23.62
C THR A 393 11.55 10.05 24.01
N LEU A 394 11.86 11.27 24.45
CA LEU A 394 13.17 11.66 24.99
C LEU A 394 13.37 11.13 26.41
N SER A 395 14.62 11.01 26.86
CA SER A 395 14.98 10.53 28.22
C SER A 395 14.41 11.36 29.37
N ASN A 396 13.99 12.61 29.11
CA ASN A 396 13.28 13.45 30.07
C ASN A 396 11.75 13.17 30.15
N GLY A 397 11.24 12.22 29.37
CA GLY A 397 9.82 11.86 29.30
C GLY A 397 8.97 12.68 28.34
N ALA A 398 9.53 13.68 27.65
CA ALA A 398 8.81 14.44 26.62
C ALA A 398 8.70 13.63 25.32
N THR A 399 7.48 13.50 24.78
CA THR A 399 7.21 12.84 23.50
C THR A 399 7.13 13.85 22.38
N ILE A 400 7.93 13.67 21.32
CA ILE A 400 8.07 14.60 20.21
C ILE A 400 7.36 14.05 18.96
N LEU A 401 6.36 14.78 18.47
CA LEU A 401 5.61 14.45 17.26
C LEU A 401 6.16 15.25 16.06
N MET A 402 6.57 14.55 14.99
CA MET A 402 7.23 15.17 13.83
C MET A 402 6.50 14.91 12.51
N ALA A 403 6.28 16.01 11.78
CA ALA A 403 5.69 16.08 10.45
C ALA A 403 4.38 15.27 10.29
N GLY A 404 4.19 14.54 9.17
CA GLY A 404 2.97 13.82 8.82
C GLY A 404 2.03 14.63 7.93
N ARG A 405 0.74 14.26 7.86
CA ARG A 405 -0.25 14.91 6.98
C ARG A 405 -1.70 14.87 7.45
N GLN A 406 -2.51 15.84 7.02
CA GLN A 406 -3.98 15.91 7.17
C GLN A 406 -4.75 15.41 5.93
N SER A 407 -4.12 15.33 4.77
CA SER A 407 -4.67 14.69 3.57
C SER A 407 -3.51 14.34 2.63
N PRO A 408 -3.72 13.71 1.46
CA PRO A 408 -2.68 13.64 0.42
C PRO A 408 -2.22 15.03 -0.09
N PHE A 409 -3.00 16.10 0.17
CA PHE A 409 -2.75 17.46 -0.31
C PHE A 409 -2.25 18.43 0.76
N PHE A 410 -2.46 18.11 2.05
CA PHE A 410 -2.13 18.96 3.19
C PHE A 410 -1.14 18.26 4.14
N MET A 411 0.06 18.80 4.20
CA MET A 411 1.17 18.32 5.03
C MET A 411 1.18 19.00 6.39
N CYS A 412 1.66 18.31 7.42
CA CYS A 412 1.84 18.86 8.76
C CYS A 412 3.31 19.25 8.94
N ASN A 413 3.59 20.52 9.20
CA ASN A 413 4.96 21.03 9.40
C ASN A 413 5.26 21.37 10.87
N GLN A 414 4.22 21.48 11.70
CA GLN A 414 4.36 21.71 13.15
C GLN A 414 4.95 20.47 13.85
N MET A 415 6.13 20.63 14.45
CA MET A 415 6.70 19.72 15.44
C MET A 415 6.08 20.04 16.81
N LEU A 416 5.63 19.02 17.54
CA LEU A 416 4.94 19.20 18.83
C LEU A 416 5.65 18.43 19.95
N GLU A 417 5.77 19.07 21.11
CA GLU A 417 6.23 18.47 22.36
C GLU A 417 5.01 18.09 23.22
N VAL A 418 4.90 16.83 23.62
CA VAL A 418 3.83 16.29 24.47
C VAL A 418 4.45 15.79 25.77
N THR A 419 4.19 16.49 26.88
CA THR A 419 4.61 16.09 28.24
C THR A 419 3.43 15.51 29.00
N LEU A 420 3.60 14.31 29.55
CA LEU A 420 2.63 13.68 30.46
C LEU A 420 3.04 13.95 31.91
N GLN A 421 2.07 14.24 32.78
CA GLN A 421 2.27 14.24 34.24
C GLN A 421 1.10 13.47 34.90
N ILE A 422 1.43 12.46 35.69
CA ILE A 422 0.43 11.65 36.41
C ILE A 422 0.21 12.24 37.79
N THR A 423 -1.06 12.45 38.16
CA THR A 423 -1.46 12.90 39.50
C THR A 423 -1.98 11.71 40.29
N ASP A 424 -1.11 11.06 41.04
CA ASP A 424 -1.48 9.95 41.93
C ASP A 424 -0.78 10.10 43.28
N ASN A 425 -1.54 10.00 44.37
CA ASN A 425 -1.06 10.24 45.75
C ASN A 425 -0.30 9.03 46.33
N GLY A 426 0.54 8.40 45.51
CA GLY A 426 1.25 7.16 45.83
C GLY A 426 2.44 6.85 44.91
N TYR A 427 2.88 7.79 44.08
CA TYR A 427 4.06 7.61 43.23
C TYR A 427 5.04 8.78 43.44
N GLU A 428 5.91 8.66 44.43
CA GLU A 428 7.11 9.49 44.47
C GLU A 428 7.91 9.22 43.19
N SER A 429 8.26 10.27 42.45
CA SER A 429 9.20 10.12 41.34
C SER A 429 10.56 9.74 41.92
N THR A 430 10.94 8.46 41.79
CA THR A 430 12.28 7.99 42.08
C THR A 430 13.26 8.69 41.15
N LYS A 431 13.83 9.81 41.63
CA LYS A 431 15.01 10.43 41.01
C LYS A 431 16.02 9.33 40.78
N SER A 432 16.44 9.15 39.52
CA SER A 432 17.49 8.24 39.09
C SER A 432 18.55 8.05 40.19
N GLN A 433 18.54 6.90 40.86
CA GLN A 433 19.59 6.56 41.82
C GLN A 433 20.87 6.32 41.03
N ARG A 434 21.63 7.42 40.90
CA ARG A 434 22.95 7.46 40.29
C ARG A 434 23.85 6.52 41.10
N VAL A 435 24.10 5.33 40.57
CA VAL A 435 25.01 4.35 41.19
C VAL A 435 26.40 4.96 41.26
N GLN A 436 26.74 5.52 42.42
CA GLN A 436 28.12 5.79 42.78
C GLN A 436 28.76 4.44 43.10
N SER A 437 29.45 3.86 42.13
CA SER A 437 30.33 2.72 42.34
C SER A 437 31.45 3.15 43.29
N SER A 438 31.32 2.79 44.56
CA SER A 438 32.36 3.03 45.57
C SER A 438 33.61 2.22 45.24
N SER A 439 34.71 2.92 44.99
CA SER A 439 35.99 2.33 44.63
C SER A 439 36.64 1.67 45.85
N ASN A 440 36.44 0.36 46.01
CA ASN A 440 37.17 -0.49 46.95
C ASN A 440 37.83 -1.65 46.17
N PHE A 441 39.04 -1.40 45.67
CA PHE A 441 39.98 -2.46 45.30
C PHE A 441 41.35 -2.15 45.88
N SER A 442 41.90 -3.10 46.62
CA SER A 442 43.17 -2.99 47.32
C SER A 442 44.35 -3.26 46.37
N SER A 443 45.35 -2.39 46.40
CA SER A 443 46.65 -2.60 45.75
C SER A 443 47.36 -3.85 46.26
N PRO A 444 48.20 -4.46 45.42
CA PRO A 444 49.58 -4.72 45.83
C PRO A 444 50.59 -3.94 44.97
N GLU A 445 51.76 -3.67 45.53
CA GLU A 445 52.81 -2.86 44.91
C GLU A 445 53.77 -3.71 44.06
N THR A 446 54.37 -3.13 43.00
CA THR A 446 55.84 -3.09 42.85
C THR A 446 56.31 -2.17 41.70
N SER A 447 57.51 -1.62 41.89
CA SER A 447 58.32 -0.73 41.02
C SER A 447 58.42 -1.13 39.52
N SER A 448 58.67 -0.22 38.56
CA SER A 448 59.91 0.60 38.52
C SER A 448 60.01 1.61 37.34
N SER A 449 60.81 2.67 37.55
CA SER A 449 61.58 3.51 36.58
C SER A 449 60.88 4.40 35.51
N VAL A 450 61.50 5.58 35.30
CA VAL A 450 61.17 6.70 34.39
C VAL A 450 62.50 7.21 33.79
N PRO A 451 62.62 7.49 32.47
CA PRO A 451 62.55 8.87 31.92
C PRO A 451 61.62 8.96 30.68
N GLN A 452 60.96 10.06 30.27
CA GLN A 452 61.22 11.52 30.27
C GLN A 452 62.29 12.05 29.30
N GLU A 453 61.83 12.60 28.16
CA GLU A 453 62.36 13.73 27.34
C GLU A 453 61.46 13.88 26.08
N SER A 454 61.38 14.99 25.33
CA SER A 454 61.37 16.43 25.69
C SER A 454 60.69 17.25 24.56
N CYS A 455 60.57 18.57 24.70
CA CYS A 455 59.77 19.46 23.83
C CYS A 455 60.37 19.72 22.43
N SER A 456 59.52 20.06 21.45
CA SER A 456 59.42 21.43 20.89
C SER A 456 58.50 21.59 19.67
N VAL A 457 58.09 22.83 19.42
CA VAL A 457 57.43 23.32 18.18
C VAL A 457 58.26 24.52 17.69
N PRO A 458 58.29 24.83 16.38
CA PRO A 458 57.85 26.19 16.01
C PRO A 458 57.10 26.32 14.68
N PHE A 459 56.48 27.49 14.49
CA PHE A 459 55.78 27.95 13.28
C PHE A 459 56.74 28.31 12.13
N SER A 460 56.27 28.19 10.87
CA SER A 460 56.35 29.22 9.78
C SER A 460 56.00 28.60 8.41
N SER A 461 55.68 29.34 7.34
CA SER A 461 54.83 30.54 7.20
C SER A 461 54.50 30.75 5.70
N VAL A 462 53.29 31.27 5.45
CA VAL A 462 52.72 31.82 4.19
C VAL A 462 53.68 32.10 3.00
N LYS A 463 53.28 31.65 1.80
CA LYS A 463 53.34 32.47 0.56
C LYS A 463 52.38 32.01 -0.54
N ARG A 464 51.97 32.94 -1.40
CA ARG A 464 51.18 32.74 -2.63
C ARG A 464 52.05 33.02 -3.86
N HIS A 465 51.89 32.23 -4.92
CA HIS A 465 51.71 32.67 -6.31
C HIS A 465 50.79 31.63 -6.97
N ASP A 466 49.76 31.91 -7.78
CA ASP A 466 49.49 32.90 -8.85
C ASP A 466 49.92 32.44 -10.27
N ARG A 467 49.16 32.90 -11.27
CA ARG A 467 48.92 32.24 -12.57
C ARG A 467 50.12 32.12 -13.53
N SER A 468 50.09 31.10 -14.39
CA SER A 468 50.45 31.19 -15.83
C SER A 468 49.82 30.02 -16.61
N GLU A 469 49.45 30.26 -17.88
CA GLU A 469 49.21 29.24 -18.90
C GLU A 469 50.50 29.03 -19.71
N ASP A 470 50.72 27.87 -20.34
CA ASP A 470 50.93 27.78 -21.80
C ASP A 470 50.90 26.34 -22.35
N ASN A 471 50.98 26.21 -23.68
CA ASN A 471 50.68 25.05 -24.52
C ASN A 471 51.90 24.15 -24.84
N MET A 472 51.65 22.89 -25.26
CA MET A 472 52.27 22.32 -26.48
C MET A 472 51.57 21.06 -27.06
N ASN A 473 50.60 21.35 -27.93
CA ASN A 473 50.21 20.70 -29.20
C ASN A 473 50.93 19.42 -29.75
N THR A 474 50.11 18.42 -30.13
CA THR A 474 50.10 17.64 -31.43
C THR A 474 48.65 17.13 -31.60
N GLY A 475 47.93 17.16 -32.74
CA GLY A 475 48.23 16.71 -34.11
C GLY A 475 47.67 15.27 -34.28
N GLU A 476 46.76 14.90 -35.20
CA GLU A 476 46.13 15.50 -36.42
C GLU A 476 44.58 15.27 -36.35
N GLY A 477 43.64 15.93 -37.07
CA GLY A 477 43.42 16.03 -38.53
C GLY A 477 42.65 14.79 -39.05
N LEU A 478 41.53 14.81 -39.80
CA LEU A 478 40.68 15.79 -40.52
C LEU A 478 39.28 15.11 -40.78
N SER A 479 38.15 15.70 -41.21
CA SER A 479 37.62 17.09 -41.39
C SER A 479 36.14 17.04 -41.84
N GLN A 480 35.29 18.01 -41.44
CA GLN A 480 34.30 18.83 -42.22
C GLN A 480 33.34 18.17 -43.25
N SER A 481 32.19 18.74 -43.64
CA SER A 481 31.66 20.14 -43.63
C SER A 481 30.20 20.20 -43.10
N ASP A 482 29.75 21.22 -42.34
CA ASP A 482 29.48 22.63 -42.67
C ASP A 482 28.33 22.84 -43.70
N ALA A 483 27.45 23.86 -43.63
CA ALA A 483 27.53 25.14 -42.92
C ALA A 483 26.18 25.69 -42.36
N ASN A 484 26.24 26.87 -41.73
CA ASN A 484 25.17 27.58 -40.98
C ASN A 484 24.39 28.63 -41.82
N LEU A 485 23.65 29.49 -41.10
CA LEU A 485 23.14 30.85 -41.40
C LEU A 485 21.65 30.93 -41.78
N GLU A 486 20.88 31.97 -41.44
CA GLU A 486 20.84 32.91 -40.32
C GLU A 486 19.59 33.80 -40.55
N ASP A 487 19.04 34.32 -39.46
CA ASP A 487 18.04 35.39 -39.29
C ASP A 487 17.56 36.25 -40.50
N ASN A 488 16.23 36.45 -40.60
CA ASN A 488 15.55 37.77 -40.66
C ASN A 488 14.01 37.62 -40.78
N GLY A 489 13.24 38.71 -40.57
CA GLY A 489 11.78 38.72 -40.63
C GLY A 489 11.15 39.93 -41.34
N HIS A 490 9.84 40.13 -41.11
CA HIS A 490 8.90 41.14 -41.65
C HIS A 490 8.01 40.75 -42.86
N SER A 491 6.70 40.78 -42.58
CA SER A 491 5.53 41.25 -43.36
C SER A 491 5.67 41.58 -44.86
N ASP A 492 4.73 41.09 -45.71
CA ASP A 492 3.46 41.81 -45.92
C ASP A 492 2.38 41.00 -46.70
N GLU A 493 1.28 41.64 -47.10
CA GLU A 493 -0.06 41.04 -47.32
C GLU A 493 -0.40 40.41 -48.71
N CYS A 494 -1.43 39.54 -48.68
CA CYS A 494 -2.64 39.56 -49.53
C CYS A 494 -2.90 38.63 -50.76
N HIS A 495 -4.12 38.07 -50.74
CA HIS A 495 -5.03 37.64 -51.83
C HIS A 495 -4.69 36.49 -52.82
N SER A 496 -5.22 35.27 -52.55
CA SER A 496 -6.33 34.62 -53.30
C SER A 496 -6.47 33.12 -52.91
N SER A 497 -7.41 32.72 -52.04
CA SER A 497 -8.82 32.37 -52.32
C SER A 497 -9.07 31.13 -53.21
N LEU A 498 -9.30 29.94 -52.61
CA LEU A 498 -10.53 29.13 -52.80
C LEU A 498 -10.58 27.82 -51.95
N THR A 499 -11.28 27.90 -50.81
CA THR A 499 -12.15 26.89 -50.16
C THR A 499 -11.97 25.36 -50.41
N THR A 500 -11.65 24.62 -49.34
CA THR A 500 -12.43 23.43 -48.90
C THR A 500 -12.49 23.40 -47.37
N ASN A 501 -13.67 23.19 -46.79
CA ASN A 501 -13.88 23.26 -45.33
C ASN A 501 -13.62 21.93 -44.61
N VAL A 502 -12.74 21.94 -43.61
CA VAL A 502 -12.68 20.91 -42.55
C VAL A 502 -13.15 21.56 -41.24
N ARG A 503 -14.22 21.03 -40.63
CA ARG A 503 -14.69 21.51 -39.32
C ARG A 503 -13.97 20.75 -38.21
N GLN A 504 -13.30 21.48 -37.32
CA GLN A 504 -12.85 20.97 -36.03
C GLN A 504 -14.06 20.75 -35.10
N PRO A 505 -14.07 19.71 -34.24
CA PRO A 505 -15.04 19.59 -33.16
C PRO A 505 -14.70 20.59 -32.04
N HIS A 506 -15.73 21.18 -31.42
CA HIS A 506 -15.55 22.19 -30.37
C HIS A 506 -15.12 21.58 -29.03
N LEU A 507 -14.33 22.36 -28.28
CA LEU A 507 -14.05 22.14 -26.85
C LEU A 507 -15.35 22.11 -26.05
N VAL A 508 -15.51 21.09 -25.19
CA VAL A 508 -16.59 21.02 -24.20
C VAL A 508 -16.04 21.50 -22.86
N GLU A 509 -16.15 22.80 -22.60
CA GLU A 509 -16.02 23.34 -21.25
C GLU A 509 -17.28 23.03 -20.41
N ASN A 510 -17.14 23.12 -19.09
CA ASN A 510 -18.23 23.31 -18.12
C ASN A 510 -19.25 22.15 -17.90
N VAL A 511 -18.76 21.03 -17.34
CA VAL A 511 -19.51 20.32 -16.27
C VAL A 511 -18.61 20.04 -15.05
N ILE A 512 -17.98 21.09 -14.51
CA ILE A 512 -17.37 21.07 -13.16
C ILE A 512 -18.08 22.12 -12.30
N SER A 513 -19.17 21.71 -11.66
CA SER A 513 -19.81 22.46 -10.58
C SER A 513 -20.49 21.49 -9.60
N GLN A 514 -20.76 21.95 -8.37
CA GLN A 514 -21.31 21.15 -7.27
C GLN A 514 -20.39 20.07 -6.67
N LEU A 515 -19.12 20.41 -6.46
CA LEU A 515 -18.55 20.19 -5.13
C LEU A 515 -19.15 21.23 -4.16
N PRO A 516 -19.35 20.93 -2.87
CA PRO A 516 -19.60 21.96 -1.86
C PRO A 516 -18.38 22.87 -1.78
N LYS A 517 -18.57 24.18 -1.96
CA LYS A 517 -17.53 25.17 -1.66
C LYS A 517 -17.42 25.37 -0.16
N GLU A 518 -16.65 24.53 0.50
CA GLU A 518 -16.02 24.87 1.78
C GLU A 518 -14.65 25.55 1.54
N ASP A 519 -14.61 26.46 0.56
CA ASP A 519 -13.51 27.39 0.31
C ASP A 519 -13.50 28.46 1.43
N LYS A 520 -13.15 28.05 2.65
CA LYS A 520 -12.52 28.96 3.60
C LYS A 520 -11.02 28.88 3.35
N GLU A 521 -10.47 29.93 2.74
CA GLU A 521 -9.03 30.16 2.79
C GLU A 521 -8.56 30.12 4.26
N PRO A 522 -7.44 29.45 4.58
CA PRO A 522 -6.81 29.64 5.88
C PRO A 522 -6.38 31.10 5.97
N SER A 523 -7.02 31.84 6.88
CA SER A 523 -6.78 33.28 7.06
C SER A 523 -5.29 33.58 7.26
N GLN A 524 -4.87 34.73 6.73
CA GLN A 524 -3.51 35.27 6.84
C GLN A 524 -2.96 35.16 8.27
N CYS A 525 -1.63 34.97 8.37
CA CYS A 525 -0.88 34.70 9.60
C CYS A 525 -1.46 35.35 10.87
N LEU A 526 -2.16 34.57 11.68
CA LEU A 526 -2.59 34.97 13.01
C LEU A 526 -1.37 35.11 13.92
N GLU A 527 -1.32 36.21 14.67
CA GLU A 527 -0.19 36.56 15.53
C GLU A 527 -0.02 35.59 16.70
N SER A 528 1.23 35.37 17.11
CA SER A 528 1.64 34.26 17.97
C SER A 528 1.25 34.46 19.45
N HIS A 529 0.08 33.97 19.85
CA HIS A 529 -0.35 33.97 21.25
C HIS A 529 -0.73 32.56 21.76
N ASN A 530 -0.04 32.11 22.81
CA ASN A 530 -0.16 30.81 23.49
C ASN A 530 0.11 29.54 22.65
N LEU A 531 1.40 29.32 22.32
CA LEU A 531 1.93 28.09 21.72
C LEU A 531 1.96 26.85 22.65
N SER A 532 1.14 26.82 23.70
CA SER A 532 1.13 25.77 24.74
C SER A 532 -0.26 25.57 25.34
N GLN A 533 -0.72 24.32 25.42
CA GLN A 533 -2.00 23.93 26.01
C GLN A 533 -1.83 22.78 27.01
N THR A 534 -2.42 22.92 28.20
CA THR A 534 -2.47 21.84 29.21
C THR A 534 -3.88 21.29 29.34
N LEU A 535 -4.03 20.02 28.97
CA LEU A 535 -5.27 19.25 29.04
C LEU A 535 -5.30 18.43 30.35
N ARG A 536 -6.47 18.27 30.95
CA ARG A 536 -6.68 17.45 32.17
C ARG A 536 -7.48 16.21 31.83
N PHE A 537 -7.09 15.07 32.36
CA PHE A 537 -7.76 13.78 32.18
C PHE A 537 -7.71 12.97 33.49
N LYS A 538 -8.36 11.79 33.55
CA LYS A 538 -8.58 11.08 34.83
C LYS A 538 -7.30 10.78 35.64
N LEU A 539 -6.15 10.56 34.99
CA LEU A 539 -4.89 10.23 35.69
C LEU A 539 -3.92 11.42 35.82
N GLY A 540 -4.28 12.62 35.36
CA GLY A 540 -3.42 13.80 35.52
C GLY A 540 -3.52 14.83 34.40
N THR A 541 -2.38 15.38 34.01
CA THR A 541 -2.27 16.44 33.00
C THR A 541 -1.44 15.99 31.80
N LEU A 542 -1.73 16.58 30.66
CA LEU A 542 -0.94 16.44 29.45
C LEU A 542 -0.75 17.83 28.85
N THR A 543 0.50 18.25 28.65
CA THR A 543 0.84 19.55 28.07
C THR A 543 1.39 19.35 26.66
N ILE A 544 0.75 19.99 25.69
CA ILE A 544 1.18 20.04 24.28
C ILE A 544 1.78 21.42 24.04
N LYS A 545 2.96 21.50 23.42
CA LYS A 545 3.59 22.75 22.97
C LYS A 545 3.99 22.65 21.51
N VAL A 546 4.02 23.79 20.81
CA VAL A 546 4.70 23.88 19.51
C VAL A 546 6.21 23.98 19.75
N VAL A 547 6.98 23.19 19.01
CA VAL A 547 8.45 23.28 19.00
C VAL A 547 8.86 24.25 17.89
N GLU A 548 9.31 25.43 18.28
CA GLU A 548 10.05 26.34 17.40
C GLU A 548 11.34 25.66 16.94
N GLN A 549 11.57 25.61 15.63
CA GLN A 549 12.67 24.88 14.99
C GLN A 549 13.58 25.86 14.25
N SER A 550 14.88 25.58 14.23
CA SER A 550 15.89 26.39 13.54
C SER A 550 16.96 25.51 12.86
N GLY A 551 17.86 26.11 12.09
CA GLY A 551 18.88 25.39 11.32
C GLY A 551 18.34 24.78 10.02
N ASN A 552 18.86 23.62 9.62
CA ASN A 552 18.46 22.88 8.42
C ASN A 552 17.11 22.16 8.62
N VAL A 553 16.02 22.90 8.79
CA VAL A 553 14.69 22.33 9.04
C VAL A 553 14.27 21.41 7.88
N PRO A 554 13.93 20.13 8.12
CA PRO A 554 13.57 19.19 7.06
C PRO A 554 12.33 19.63 6.27
N LYS A 555 12.36 19.43 4.94
CA LYS A 555 11.18 19.59 4.06
C LYS A 555 10.00 18.73 4.52
N GLU A 556 8.78 19.19 4.21
CA GLU A 556 7.53 18.56 4.64
C GLU A 556 7.40 17.11 4.16
N ARG A 557 7.15 16.20 5.10
CA ARG A 557 7.27 14.76 4.87
C ARG A 557 6.32 13.91 5.69
N TRP A 558 5.99 12.75 5.14
CA TRP A 558 5.17 11.72 5.78
C TRP A 558 5.71 10.34 5.40
N ARG A 559 5.36 9.29 6.18
CA ARG A 559 5.96 7.94 6.04
C ARG A 559 7.49 7.93 6.18
N HIS A 560 8.10 8.98 6.74
CA HIS A 560 9.48 8.98 7.21
C HIS A 560 9.57 8.19 8.52
N SER A 561 10.80 7.94 8.98
CA SER A 561 11.05 7.39 10.31
C SER A 561 11.94 8.34 11.11
N SER A 562 11.84 8.28 12.43
CA SER A 562 12.80 8.91 13.34
C SER A 562 13.03 8.04 14.57
N VAL A 563 14.16 8.25 15.24
CA VAL A 563 14.57 7.51 16.44
C VAL A 563 15.43 8.41 17.34
N VAL A 564 15.35 8.21 18.65
CA VAL A 564 16.27 8.88 19.60
C VAL A 564 17.63 8.19 19.53
N VAL A 565 18.69 8.98 19.43
CA VAL A 565 20.08 8.52 19.35
C VAL A 565 20.94 9.22 20.38
N THR A 566 22.06 8.59 20.76
CA THR A 566 23.13 9.24 21.51
C THR A 566 24.33 9.47 20.58
N HIS A 567 24.76 10.72 20.45
CA HIS A 567 25.90 11.16 19.65
C HIS A 567 26.66 12.23 20.44
N ASP A 568 27.99 12.15 20.51
CA ASP A 568 28.86 12.96 21.37
C ASP A 568 28.39 13.08 22.84
N GLY A 569 27.89 11.95 23.39
CA GLY A 569 27.35 11.88 24.75
C GLY A 569 26.04 12.65 24.97
N LYS A 570 25.41 13.16 23.90
CA LYS A 570 24.18 13.96 23.94
C LYS A 570 23.05 13.25 23.21
N GLU A 571 21.85 13.39 23.76
CA GLU A 571 20.63 12.94 23.13
C GLU A 571 20.26 13.81 21.92
N HIS A 572 19.91 13.15 20.82
CA HIS A 572 19.44 13.77 19.58
C HIS A 572 18.29 12.93 19.00
N ILE A 573 17.53 13.49 18.06
CA ILE A 573 16.60 12.71 17.23
C ILE A 573 17.20 12.61 15.84
N PHE A 574 17.41 11.39 15.34
CA PHE A 574 17.78 11.13 13.95
C PHE A 574 16.52 10.87 13.12
N LEU A 575 16.48 11.41 11.90
CA LEU A 575 15.35 11.29 10.95
C LEU A 575 15.88 10.88 9.57
N TYR A 576 15.15 9.99 8.89
CA TYR A 576 15.49 9.56 7.52
C TYR A 576 14.28 9.52 6.58
N GLY A 577 14.48 10.03 5.36
CA GLY A 577 13.62 9.80 4.19
C GLY A 577 12.15 10.18 4.36
N GLY A 578 11.26 9.35 3.81
CA GLY A 578 9.81 9.58 3.70
C GLY A 578 9.37 9.95 2.27
N LYS A 579 8.15 10.51 2.14
CA LYS A 579 7.64 11.10 0.89
C LYS A 579 7.26 12.57 1.10
N THR A 580 7.40 13.38 0.05
CA THR A 580 6.90 14.77 -0.02
C THR A 580 5.40 14.83 -0.35
N LYS A 581 4.86 16.06 -0.48
CA LYS A 581 3.55 16.33 -1.10
C LYS A 581 3.50 15.96 -2.60
N SER A 582 4.60 16.09 -3.33
CA SER A 582 4.72 15.71 -4.75
C SER A 582 4.82 14.20 -4.98
N GLY A 583 4.78 13.38 -3.92
CA GLY A 583 4.97 11.93 -4.01
C GLY A 583 6.43 11.48 -4.15
N SER A 584 7.36 12.41 -4.36
CA SER A 584 8.81 12.16 -4.41
C SER A 584 9.28 11.46 -3.13
N VAL A 585 10.03 10.38 -3.29
CA VAL A 585 10.63 9.62 -2.17
C VAL A 585 11.96 10.25 -1.79
N LEU A 586 12.28 10.28 -0.50
CA LEU A 586 13.42 11.00 0.05
C LEU A 586 14.50 10.05 0.58
N GLN A 587 15.77 10.46 0.44
CA GLN A 587 16.96 9.77 0.96
C GLN A 587 17.80 10.62 1.92
N ASP A 588 17.27 11.78 2.30
CA ASP A 588 17.92 12.76 3.16
C ASP A 588 17.88 12.32 4.63
N ALA A 589 18.94 12.70 5.36
CA ALA A 589 19.16 12.36 6.75
C ALA A 589 19.30 13.65 7.56
N PHE A 590 18.70 13.70 8.74
CA PHE A 590 18.76 14.88 9.61
C PHE A 590 18.94 14.49 11.07
N MET A 591 19.59 15.36 11.83
CA MET A 591 19.74 15.24 13.28
C MET A 591 19.22 16.50 13.97
N PHE A 592 18.25 16.33 14.87
CA PHE A 592 17.70 17.38 15.73
C PHE A 592 18.35 17.33 17.11
N ASN A 593 18.80 18.49 17.60
CA ASN A 593 19.24 18.64 18.97
C ASN A 593 18.10 19.21 19.84
N PRO A 594 17.50 18.45 20.77
CA PRO A 594 16.33 18.88 21.55
C PRO A 594 16.62 19.98 22.58
N MET A 595 17.88 20.19 22.96
CA MET A 595 18.28 21.27 23.87
C MET A 595 18.27 22.64 23.17
N THR A 596 18.84 22.70 21.96
CA THR A 596 18.98 23.95 21.17
C THR A 596 17.84 24.16 20.18
N LYS A 597 17.02 23.13 19.93
CA LYS A 597 15.96 23.08 18.90
C LYS A 597 16.48 23.37 17.48
N THR A 598 17.72 22.97 17.22
CA THR A 598 18.37 23.10 15.91
C THR A 598 18.34 21.77 15.16
N TRP A 599 18.05 21.82 13.86
CA TRP A 599 18.26 20.74 12.91
C TRP A 599 19.57 20.93 12.16
N ILE A 600 20.27 19.83 11.90
CA ILE A 600 21.45 19.74 11.03
C ILE A 600 21.19 18.66 9.98
N GLU A 601 21.53 18.94 8.72
CA GLU A 601 21.46 17.97 7.62
C GLU A 601 22.70 17.07 7.63
N CYS A 602 22.49 15.76 7.60
CA CYS A 602 23.53 14.75 7.78
C CYS A 602 24.08 14.27 6.44
N THR A 603 25.31 14.66 6.11
CA THR A 603 26.04 14.14 4.94
C THR A 603 26.59 12.74 5.24
N CYS A 604 25.77 11.71 5.01
CA CYS A 604 26.20 10.32 5.16
C CYS A 604 26.96 9.79 3.93
N LYS A 605 27.85 8.82 4.13
CA LYS A 605 28.64 8.13 3.08
C LYS A 605 28.37 6.62 3.08
N GLY A 606 29.07 5.86 2.24
CA GLY A 606 29.00 4.39 2.22
C GLY A 606 27.82 3.80 1.43
N ALA A 607 27.41 2.59 1.80
CA ALA A 607 26.35 1.81 1.18
C ALA A 607 24.95 2.34 1.54
N SER A 608 24.63 3.54 1.06
CA SER A 608 23.36 4.24 1.35
C SER A 608 22.12 3.37 1.08
N PRO A 609 21.10 3.40 1.96
CA PRO A 609 19.80 2.76 1.72
C PRO A 609 18.96 3.42 0.61
N GLY A 610 19.38 4.57 0.07
CA GLY A 610 18.72 5.29 -1.02
C GLY A 610 17.34 5.85 -0.66
N PRO A 611 16.56 6.34 -1.64
CA PRO A 611 15.24 6.90 -1.39
C PRO A 611 14.33 5.86 -0.76
N ARG A 612 13.76 6.16 0.43
CA ARG A 612 12.90 5.19 1.12
C ARG A 612 11.81 5.79 2.01
N HIS A 613 10.65 5.16 2.01
CA HIS A 613 9.54 5.47 2.93
C HIS A 613 8.93 4.21 3.54
N SER A 614 8.26 4.36 4.69
CA SER A 614 7.62 3.25 5.43
C SER A 614 8.58 2.12 5.80
N HIS A 615 9.87 2.47 5.96
CA HIS A 615 10.87 1.70 6.66
C HIS A 615 10.68 1.86 8.19
N SER A 616 11.61 1.32 8.97
CA SER A 616 11.76 1.62 10.40
C SER A 616 13.21 1.96 10.74
N LEU A 617 13.41 2.70 11.83
CA LEU A 617 14.73 2.99 12.42
C LEU A 617 14.76 2.50 13.86
N THR A 618 15.88 1.91 14.28
CA THR A 618 16.19 1.63 15.70
C THR A 618 17.61 2.11 16.01
N PHE A 619 17.90 2.39 17.29
CA PHE A 619 19.24 2.80 17.74
C PHE A 619 19.89 1.68 18.56
N TRP A 620 21.11 1.31 18.21
CA TRP A 620 21.86 0.22 18.85
C TRP A 620 23.35 0.57 18.88
N GLN A 621 23.94 0.64 20.08
CA GLN A 621 25.40 0.77 20.30
C GLN A 621 26.09 1.88 19.45
N GLY A 622 25.49 3.08 19.37
CA GLY A 622 26.03 4.20 18.59
C GLY A 622 25.72 4.16 17.09
N LYS A 623 24.97 3.15 16.63
CA LYS A 623 24.56 2.94 15.23
C LYS A 623 23.05 3.09 15.07
N VAL A 624 22.61 3.58 13.92
CA VAL A 624 21.19 3.60 13.53
C VAL A 624 20.94 2.47 12.54
N ILE A 625 20.04 1.55 12.89
CA ILE A 625 19.68 0.40 12.07
C ILE A 625 18.38 0.72 11.32
N LEU A 626 18.46 0.78 9.99
CA LEU A 626 17.31 0.93 9.08
C LEU A 626 16.92 -0.44 8.53
N THR A 627 15.62 -0.76 8.56
CA THR A 627 15.10 -2.01 7.97
C THR A 627 13.85 -1.79 7.13
N GLY A 628 13.74 -2.57 6.06
CA GLY A 628 12.57 -2.60 5.17
C GLY A 628 12.27 -1.26 4.51
N GLY A 629 11.00 -1.07 4.12
CA GLY A 629 10.48 0.12 3.45
C GLY A 629 10.51 0.06 1.92
N LEU A 630 9.61 0.85 1.31
CA LEU A 630 9.44 1.00 -0.12
C LEU A 630 10.40 2.05 -0.67
N ASP A 631 11.04 1.76 -1.81
CA ASP A 631 11.83 2.74 -2.56
C ASP A 631 10.97 3.63 -3.48
N GLU A 632 11.62 4.38 -4.37
CA GLU A 632 10.98 5.24 -5.38
C GLU A 632 10.19 4.48 -6.46
N ASN A 633 10.50 3.20 -6.69
CA ASN A 633 9.81 2.32 -7.63
C ASN A 633 8.67 1.52 -6.95
N HIS A 634 8.45 1.74 -5.66
CA HIS A 634 7.56 1.00 -4.77
C HIS A 634 7.93 -0.49 -4.63
N GLU A 635 9.23 -0.83 -4.71
CA GLU A 635 9.74 -2.15 -4.38
C GLU A 635 10.09 -2.23 -2.87
N PRO A 636 9.62 -3.26 -2.14
CA PRO A 636 9.94 -3.44 -0.72
C PRO A 636 11.34 -4.00 -0.52
N SER A 637 12.03 -3.51 0.51
CA SER A 637 13.33 -4.03 0.94
C SER A 637 13.18 -5.15 1.98
N ASN A 638 14.07 -6.15 1.91
CA ASN A 638 14.42 -7.04 3.03
C ASN A 638 15.79 -6.73 3.65
N CYS A 639 16.50 -5.74 3.11
CA CYS A 639 17.87 -5.42 3.53
C CYS A 639 17.88 -4.66 4.86
N VAL A 640 18.91 -4.95 5.67
CA VAL A 640 19.27 -4.20 6.86
C VAL A 640 20.44 -3.27 6.53
N PHE A 641 20.33 -2.01 6.93
CA PHE A 641 21.38 -1.01 6.77
C PHE A 641 21.75 -0.43 8.13
N CYS A 642 23.03 -0.16 8.34
CA CYS A 642 23.58 0.35 9.59
C CYS A 642 24.34 1.65 9.31
N LEU A 643 23.86 2.78 9.84
CA LEU A 643 24.62 4.03 9.88
C LEU A 643 25.42 4.08 11.17
N ASP A 644 26.75 4.12 11.07
CA ASP A 644 27.60 4.41 12.21
C ASP A 644 27.66 5.93 12.47
N LEU A 645 27.22 6.39 13.64
CA LEU A 645 27.15 7.83 13.94
C LEU A 645 28.51 8.45 14.28
N SER A 646 29.57 7.67 14.47
CA SER A 646 30.92 8.21 14.69
C SER A 646 31.65 8.53 13.39
N THR A 647 31.31 7.83 12.31
CA THR A 647 31.90 8.00 10.96
C THR A 647 30.92 8.54 9.92
N MET A 648 29.64 8.66 10.27
CA MET A 648 28.51 8.97 9.37
C MET A 648 28.51 8.12 8.09
N THR A 649 28.88 6.85 8.22
CA THR A 649 29.00 5.89 7.11
C THR A 649 27.94 4.80 7.23
N TRP A 650 27.22 4.56 6.14
CA TRP A 650 26.28 3.45 5.99
C TRP A 650 27.02 2.19 5.55
N ASP A 651 26.75 1.08 6.23
CA ASP A 651 27.00 -0.28 5.78
C ASP A 651 25.68 -0.97 5.46
N LYS A 652 25.71 -1.88 4.48
CA LYS A 652 24.62 -2.84 4.25
C LYS A 652 25.00 -4.17 4.87
N TRP A 653 24.16 -4.68 5.76
CA TRP A 653 24.38 -5.99 6.38
C TRP A 653 23.75 -7.09 5.52
N ASN A 654 24.51 -8.18 5.36
CA ASN A 654 23.97 -9.47 4.93
C ASN A 654 23.54 -10.22 6.19
N LEU A 655 22.41 -10.93 6.14
CA LEU A 655 21.92 -11.73 7.25
C LEU A 655 21.97 -13.22 6.93
N ASP A 656 22.25 -14.03 7.94
CA ASP A 656 22.14 -15.48 7.88
C ASP A 656 20.72 -15.90 8.29
N GLY A 657 19.95 -16.45 7.34
CA GLY A 657 18.56 -16.89 7.57
C GLY A 657 17.51 -16.07 6.80
N PRO A 658 16.22 -16.42 6.96
CA PRO A 658 15.14 -15.76 6.24
C PRO A 658 14.82 -14.36 6.81
N LEU A 659 14.56 -13.42 5.90
CA LEU A 659 13.93 -12.13 6.19
C LEU A 659 13.10 -11.71 4.97
N SER A 660 11.78 -11.65 5.15
CA SER A 660 10.80 -11.28 4.12
C SER A 660 10.85 -9.77 3.86
N ALA A 661 10.78 -9.36 2.60
CA ALA A 661 10.72 -7.95 2.24
C ALA A 661 9.45 -7.31 2.83
N ARG A 662 9.56 -6.14 3.46
CA ARG A 662 8.45 -5.55 4.21
C ARG A 662 8.49 -4.04 4.28
N TYR A 663 7.30 -3.43 4.35
CA TYR A 663 7.11 -2.01 4.65
C TYR A 663 5.88 -1.81 5.53
N SER A 664 5.79 -0.66 6.20
CA SER A 664 4.74 -0.36 7.21
C SER A 664 4.72 -1.35 8.38
N HIS A 665 5.83 -2.04 8.64
CA HIS A 665 6.09 -2.78 9.86
C HIS A 665 6.48 -1.82 11.00
N THR A 666 6.49 -2.31 12.24
CA THR A 666 7.11 -1.64 13.38
C THR A 666 8.38 -2.37 13.80
N ALA A 667 9.30 -1.68 14.49
CA ALA A 667 10.58 -2.24 14.90
C ALA A 667 10.98 -1.85 16.33
N HIS A 668 11.55 -2.80 17.07
CA HIS A 668 11.92 -2.64 18.49
C HIS A 668 13.24 -3.34 18.79
N LEU A 669 14.08 -2.74 19.65
CA LEU A 669 15.28 -3.37 20.19
C LEU A 669 14.96 -4.04 21.53
N HIS A 670 15.42 -5.28 21.72
CA HIS A 670 15.27 -6.02 22.96
C HIS A 670 16.41 -7.03 23.13
N ASN A 671 17.20 -6.93 24.20
CA ASN A 671 18.29 -7.87 24.51
C ASN A 671 19.26 -8.15 23.32
N ASN A 672 19.67 -7.08 22.62
CA ASN A 672 20.44 -7.09 21.34
C ASN A 672 19.75 -7.75 20.12
N MET A 673 18.51 -8.22 20.27
CA MET A 673 17.64 -8.63 19.16
C MET A 673 16.85 -7.44 18.62
N LEU A 674 16.77 -7.32 17.30
CA LEU A 674 15.87 -6.43 16.59
C LEU A 674 14.61 -7.22 16.19
N LEU A 675 13.46 -6.75 16.65
CA LEU A 675 12.14 -7.34 16.45
C LEU A 675 11.37 -6.53 15.41
N LEU A 676 10.99 -7.14 14.28
CA LEU A 676 10.19 -6.50 13.23
C LEU A 676 8.78 -7.10 13.21
N VAL A 677 7.75 -6.31 13.50
CA VAL A 677 6.36 -6.77 13.58
C VAL A 677 5.54 -6.30 12.39
N GLY A 678 4.98 -7.25 11.65
CA GLY A 678 4.01 -6.99 10.60
C GLY A 678 4.62 -6.39 9.33
N GLY A 679 3.83 -5.53 8.69
CA GLY A 679 4.08 -4.92 7.41
C GLY A 679 3.32 -5.59 6.27
N VAL A 680 3.66 -5.20 5.04
CA VAL A 680 3.15 -5.80 3.80
C VAL A 680 4.34 -6.22 2.93
N ASN A 681 4.24 -7.41 2.32
CA ASN A 681 5.10 -7.90 1.26
C ASN A 681 4.26 -7.92 -0.05
N ILE A 682 4.86 -7.62 -1.21
CA ILE A 682 4.13 -7.55 -2.49
C ILE A 682 4.18 -8.86 -3.29
N ARG A 683 5.01 -9.83 -2.89
CA ARG A 683 5.26 -11.12 -3.58
C ARG A 683 4.94 -12.35 -2.71
N ALA A 684 4.49 -12.16 -1.47
CA ALA A 684 4.24 -13.21 -0.49
C ALA A 684 3.07 -12.85 0.46
N LYS A 685 2.74 -13.76 1.40
CA LYS A 685 1.77 -13.51 2.48
C LYS A 685 2.21 -12.29 3.34
N PRO A 686 1.29 -11.55 3.99
CA PRO A 686 1.64 -10.50 4.94
C PRO A 686 2.61 -11.00 6.04
N PRO A 687 3.79 -10.36 6.22
CA PRO A 687 4.78 -10.83 7.18
C PRO A 687 4.30 -10.80 8.64
N GLY A 688 4.76 -11.77 9.42
CA GLY A 688 4.52 -11.83 10.87
C GLY A 688 5.61 -11.11 11.67
N LEU A 689 6.08 -11.76 12.74
CA LEU A 689 7.25 -11.31 13.50
C LEU A 689 8.53 -11.82 12.80
N ALA A 690 9.55 -10.99 12.68
CA ALA A 690 10.92 -11.42 12.47
C ALA A 690 11.79 -11.01 13.66
N VAL A 691 12.73 -11.87 14.03
CA VAL A 691 13.75 -11.62 15.05
C VAL A 691 15.10 -11.63 14.35
N ILE A 692 15.96 -10.64 14.63
CA ILE A 692 17.29 -10.50 14.04
C ILE A 692 18.31 -10.24 15.16
N SER A 693 19.35 -11.06 15.25
CA SER A 693 20.47 -10.82 16.17
C SER A 693 21.40 -9.78 15.59
N LEU A 694 21.49 -8.60 16.22
CA LEU A 694 22.35 -7.52 15.72
C LEU A 694 23.85 -7.81 15.94
N SER A 695 24.20 -8.75 16.80
CA SER A 695 25.60 -9.17 17.05
C SER A 695 26.05 -10.39 16.24
N ALA A 696 25.12 -11.24 15.80
CA ALA A 696 25.42 -12.43 14.98
C ALA A 696 24.98 -12.28 13.51
N HIS A 697 24.25 -11.21 13.18
CA HIS A 697 23.57 -10.99 11.89
C HIS A 697 22.61 -12.13 11.46
N THR A 698 22.20 -13.00 12.37
CA THR A 698 21.28 -14.12 12.09
C THR A 698 19.82 -13.69 12.22
N SER A 699 18.91 -14.19 11.37
CA SER A 699 17.46 -13.91 11.45
C SER A 699 16.56 -15.13 11.38
N GLN A 700 15.38 -15.02 12.01
CA GLN A 700 14.33 -16.05 12.00
C GLN A 700 12.95 -15.38 11.91
N GLU A 701 12.06 -15.89 11.06
CA GLU A 701 10.68 -15.43 10.95
C GLU A 701 9.67 -16.37 11.64
N PHE A 702 8.56 -15.76 12.08
CA PHE A 702 7.45 -16.38 12.79
C PHE A 702 6.13 -15.86 12.22
N ALA A 703 5.28 -16.77 11.75
CA ALA A 703 3.91 -16.47 11.34
C ALA A 703 3.04 -16.13 12.56
N PHE A 704 2.02 -15.30 12.36
CA PHE A 704 0.95 -15.17 13.36
C PHE A 704 0.01 -16.38 13.29
N PRO A 705 -0.69 -16.75 14.38
CA PRO A 705 -1.70 -17.80 14.34
C PRO A 705 -2.79 -17.52 13.29
N ALA A 706 -3.40 -18.60 12.78
CA ALA A 706 -4.50 -18.53 11.83
C ALA A 706 -5.65 -17.65 12.35
N GLN A 707 -6.29 -16.91 11.45
CA GLN A 707 -7.31 -15.92 11.79
C GLN A 707 -8.71 -16.39 11.39
N ASP A 708 -9.72 -15.80 12.03
CA ASP A 708 -11.14 -16.00 11.76
C ASP A 708 -11.90 -14.65 11.82
N LYS A 709 -13.23 -14.68 11.86
CA LYS A 709 -14.08 -13.45 11.84
C LYS A 709 -14.05 -12.65 13.15
N GLU A 710 -13.70 -13.28 14.26
CA GLU A 710 -13.56 -12.70 15.59
C GLU A 710 -12.08 -12.38 15.87
N SER A 711 -11.16 -13.23 15.41
CA SER A 711 -9.71 -13.05 15.49
C SER A 711 -9.06 -12.34 14.28
N LEU A 712 -9.82 -11.59 13.49
CA LEU A 712 -9.28 -10.76 12.40
C LEU A 712 -8.26 -9.73 12.96
N LEU A 713 -7.10 -9.60 12.32
CA LEU A 713 -6.02 -8.68 12.68
C LEU A 713 -5.20 -8.28 11.46
N MET A 714 -5.26 -6.99 11.09
CA MET A 714 -4.45 -6.41 10.02
C MET A 714 -3.11 -5.91 10.55
N LEU A 715 -2.01 -6.57 10.17
CA LEU A 715 -0.65 -6.30 10.65
C LEU A 715 0.06 -5.14 9.93
N HIS A 716 -0.69 -4.16 9.42
CA HIS A 716 -0.15 -2.99 8.73
C HIS A 716 -0.84 -1.70 9.20
N ARG A 717 -0.12 -0.59 9.11
CA ARG A 717 -0.54 0.73 9.63
C ARG A 717 -0.95 0.73 11.11
N HIS A 718 -0.56 -0.31 11.86
CA HIS A 718 -0.59 -0.38 13.31
C HIS A 718 0.58 0.43 13.90
N THR A 719 0.57 0.59 15.22
CA THR A 719 1.79 0.83 15.98
C THR A 719 2.02 -0.33 16.95
N SER A 720 3.20 -0.41 17.56
CA SER A 720 3.40 -1.27 18.73
C SER A 720 4.39 -0.63 19.68
N VAL A 721 4.31 -1.01 20.95
CA VAL A 721 5.24 -0.57 22.00
C VAL A 721 5.74 -1.78 22.78
N MET A 722 7.02 -1.79 23.14
CA MET A 722 7.58 -2.79 24.05
C MET A 722 7.09 -2.49 25.47
N MET A 723 6.47 -3.46 26.13
CA MET A 723 6.15 -3.37 27.55
C MET A 723 7.37 -3.79 28.38
N PRO A 724 7.93 -2.91 29.24
CA PRO A 724 9.07 -3.26 30.07
C PRO A 724 8.79 -4.43 31.03
N GLN A 725 9.79 -5.25 31.30
CA GLN A 725 9.65 -6.45 32.13
C GLN A 725 9.15 -6.14 33.55
N ALA A 726 9.60 -5.01 34.13
CA ALA A 726 9.12 -4.51 35.43
C ALA A 726 7.62 -4.16 35.44
N THR A 727 7.05 -3.85 34.27
CA THR A 727 5.66 -3.43 34.06
C THR A 727 4.75 -4.63 33.78
N SER A 728 5.26 -5.63 33.05
CA SER A 728 4.52 -6.84 32.65
C SER A 728 4.12 -7.77 33.81
N LYS A 729 4.97 -7.88 34.85
CA LYS A 729 4.93 -8.98 35.85
C LYS A 729 5.08 -10.40 35.28
N THR A 730 5.25 -10.55 33.96
CA THR A 730 5.51 -11.80 33.24
C THR A 730 6.69 -11.57 32.27
N ALA A 731 6.79 -12.38 31.21
CA ALA A 731 7.75 -12.15 30.12
C ALA A 731 7.58 -10.75 29.49
N PRO A 732 8.63 -10.19 28.84
CA PRO A 732 8.48 -8.99 28.01
C PRO A 732 7.50 -9.25 26.86
N GLN A 733 6.68 -8.25 26.54
CA GLN A 733 5.63 -8.37 25.52
C GLN A 733 5.60 -7.14 24.62
N LEU A 734 5.40 -7.35 23.32
CA LEU A 734 5.04 -6.27 22.40
C LEU A 734 3.53 -6.07 22.41
N VAL A 735 3.10 -4.86 22.74
CA VAL A 735 1.69 -4.46 22.67
C VAL A 735 1.43 -3.80 21.32
N LEU A 736 0.76 -4.51 20.42
CA LEU A 736 0.29 -3.97 19.14
C LEU A 736 -0.99 -3.17 19.36
N LEU A 737 -0.99 -1.93 18.85
CA LEU A 737 -2.07 -0.96 18.98
C LEU A 737 -2.60 -0.60 17.58
N GLY A 738 -3.91 -0.79 17.40
CA GLY A 738 -4.62 -0.46 16.17
C GLY A 738 -4.07 -1.12 14.91
N GLY A 739 -4.24 -0.45 13.77
CA GLY A 739 -3.99 -0.99 12.42
C GLY A 739 -5.28 -1.27 11.65
N GLY A 740 -5.13 -1.52 10.34
CA GLY A 740 -6.26 -1.69 9.41
C GLY A 740 -6.19 -0.81 8.17
N GLY A 741 -7.35 -0.66 7.51
CA GLY A 741 -7.43 -0.04 6.19
C GLY A 741 -8.83 0.04 5.59
N ASN A 742 -8.93 0.57 4.36
CA ASN A 742 -10.20 0.82 3.67
C ASN A 742 -10.71 -0.38 2.84
N CYS A 743 -9.91 -1.45 2.75
CA CYS A 743 -10.23 -2.73 2.13
C CYS A 743 -10.82 -2.59 0.71
N PHE A 744 -10.14 -1.82 -0.14
CA PHE A 744 -10.54 -1.51 -1.52
C PHE A 744 -11.92 -0.84 -1.64
N SER A 745 -12.97 -1.62 -1.84
CA SER A 745 -14.37 -1.16 -1.90
C SER A 745 -15.28 -1.91 -0.92
N PHE A 746 -14.70 -2.68 0.00
CA PHE A 746 -15.42 -3.56 0.91
C PHE A 746 -15.86 -2.85 2.20
N GLY A 747 -15.21 -1.72 2.52
CA GLY A 747 -15.45 -0.89 3.71
C GLY A 747 -14.24 -0.90 4.65
N THR A 748 -14.15 0.09 5.55
CA THR A 748 -12.98 0.21 6.43
C THR A 748 -12.97 -0.88 7.51
N HIS A 749 -11.86 -1.62 7.61
CA HIS A 749 -11.52 -2.44 8.77
C HIS A 749 -10.64 -1.65 9.75
N LEU A 750 -10.94 -1.76 11.04
CA LEU A 750 -10.18 -1.18 12.14
C LEU A 750 -9.94 -2.27 13.19
N ASN A 751 -8.69 -2.57 13.51
CA ASN A 751 -8.32 -3.56 14.53
C ASN A 751 -8.99 -3.19 15.87
N ARG A 752 -9.66 -4.16 16.50
CA ARG A 752 -10.65 -3.92 17.57
C ARG A 752 -10.08 -3.88 18.99
N THR A 753 -8.91 -4.47 19.20
CA THR A 753 -8.32 -4.69 20.52
C THR A 753 -6.80 -4.57 20.46
N PRO A 754 -6.14 -4.19 21.57
CA PRO A 754 -4.72 -4.45 21.73
C PRO A 754 -4.41 -5.93 21.60
N VAL A 755 -3.29 -6.26 20.95
CA VAL A 755 -2.77 -7.64 20.84
C VAL A 755 -1.42 -7.70 21.52
N LEU A 756 -1.28 -8.62 22.46
CA LEU A 756 -0.04 -8.89 23.18
C LEU A 756 0.72 -9.99 22.43
N ILE A 757 1.98 -9.72 22.09
CA ILE A 757 2.86 -10.64 21.37
C ILE A 757 3.97 -11.06 22.33
N ASP A 758 4.10 -12.37 22.58
CA ASP A 758 5.24 -12.94 23.30
C ASP A 758 6.46 -12.91 22.37
N VAL A 759 7.51 -12.24 22.82
CA VAL A 759 8.78 -12.12 22.08
C VAL A 759 9.89 -12.96 22.70
N GLU A 760 9.74 -13.42 23.94
CA GLU A 760 10.79 -14.12 24.68
C GLU A 760 11.02 -15.51 24.10
N ALA A 761 9.93 -16.23 23.78
CA ALA A 761 10.00 -17.52 23.09
C ALA A 761 10.66 -17.42 21.70
N ALA A 762 10.38 -16.33 20.97
CA ALA A 762 10.95 -16.08 19.64
C ALA A 762 12.44 -15.70 19.70
N CYS A 763 12.83 -14.86 20.65
CA CYS A 763 14.23 -14.54 20.96
C CYS A 763 15.01 -15.80 21.39
N SER A 764 14.44 -16.60 22.28
CA SER A 764 15.04 -17.85 22.77
C SER A 764 15.25 -18.87 21.64
N SER A 765 14.29 -18.98 20.73
CA SER A 765 14.40 -19.83 19.52
C SER A 765 15.58 -19.39 18.64
N LEU A 766 15.74 -18.08 18.39
CA LEU A 766 16.87 -17.58 17.60
C LEU A 766 18.21 -17.75 18.33
N GLN A 767 18.25 -17.55 19.66
CA GLN A 767 19.46 -17.81 20.46
C GLN A 767 19.88 -19.29 20.41
N ALA A 768 18.91 -20.20 20.50
CA ALA A 768 19.16 -21.64 20.37
C ALA A 768 19.64 -22.01 18.96
N LEU A 769 19.19 -21.31 17.91
CA LEU A 769 19.66 -21.49 16.53
C LEU A 769 21.09 -20.95 16.33
N ILE A 770 21.46 -19.84 16.97
CA ILE A 770 22.81 -19.26 16.92
C ILE A 770 23.85 -20.09 17.71
N ALA A 771 23.38 -20.91 18.65
CA ALA A 771 24.21 -21.78 19.47
C ALA A 771 24.42 -23.21 18.89
N GLN A 772 23.94 -23.47 17.67
CA GLN A 772 24.05 -24.74 16.94
C GLN A 772 25.00 -24.63 15.75
#